data_AF-A0A9D8IPY9-F1
#
_entry.id   AF-A0A9D8IPY9-F1
#
_cell.length_a   1.000
_cell.length_b   1.000
_cell.length_c   1.000
_cell.angle_alpha   90.00
_cell.angle_beta   90.00
_cell.angle_gamma   90.00
#
_symmetry.space_group_name_H-M   'P 1'
#
loop_
_entity.id
_entity.type
_entity.pdbx_description
1 polymer ?
#
loop_
_entity_poly.entity_id
_entity_poly.type
_entity_poly.pdbx_seq_one_letter_code
_entity_poly.pdbx_strand_id
1 'polypeptide(L)'
;MLGRRGDPAPRRGDLARGRGAHAAGGARSSSQGNARVRRDGTRAQGSRGEVARRRGARRHRRSSAPAHSRQVVRAAAGVELLVARLPAVAARARHRDSGAAAAAPSLLRRVRAAPLLRPLLDAGGVDAVAARAEPGVPRLVDRARRKARGIRMERRARARSGEADLGAACIRRSDAPAPCAYHARMSPTSTAKPVDSSASPSAAGGSSVGGAADAPVLPSLAANPAVRAAIDAILKELRAAQATITGARPASADGAATMAQWVSRTEAVRGRAPFYPYLGTGLGNGALVQLVDGSVKWDMIEGIGVHMFGHGDAEMVEAALVASLSDLLMQGHLQFNADSTAFAEFLVAEASRSSAIKHCFVSNSGCMVNEAALKVCQQKTNAAPRVIAFQDCFMGRSTTMTQIGDGPAYRQGVALNVQVDYMPFYEPELGSRSTEMTLWHLRQVLDRYPKHHSCFVMELVQGEGGFNVAPREFFLPLIELCRDRGVPVWIDEVQTFGRTPTMFAFEGLDLGRFADVVTMGKMSQACACLFTEAMNPKPGLLAGTFTASTAAFHVGMRALSKLKSGGFYGAQGRIAKLHEAFRTRAEALVRKHPQWFPAVPLPFGRSTTKVIGGIGGMMRLTPFGGDKERISALLKNMFEDGIITLGCGHGPYHVRFLPPIGVMKPEHFDAVFEILERSLARSS
;
A
#
# COMPACT_ATOMS: atom_id res chain seq x y z
N MET A 1 -46.21 -7.59 41.42
CA MET A 1 -46.62 -6.46 42.30
C MET A 1 -45.89 -5.22 41.77
N LEU A 2 -46.48 -4.45 40.85
CA LEU A 2 -47.37 -3.27 41.07
C LEU A 2 -46.65 -2.13 41.82
N GLY A 3 -46.59 -0.88 41.36
CA GLY A 3 -47.32 -0.16 40.29
C GLY A 3 -46.48 1.04 39.79
N ARG A 4 -46.65 1.60 38.59
CA ARG A 4 -47.82 2.17 37.85
C ARG A 4 -47.78 3.72 37.85
N ARG A 5 -47.70 4.27 36.63
CA ARG A 5 -48.46 5.41 36.04
C ARG A 5 -48.26 6.81 36.66
N GLY A 6 -48.26 7.92 35.92
CA GLY A 6 -48.54 8.21 34.52
C GLY A 6 -48.57 9.74 34.30
N ASP A 7 -48.45 10.15 33.04
CA ASP A 7 -48.71 11.51 32.50
C ASP A 7 -50.11 12.05 32.87
N PRO A 8 -50.34 13.38 32.77
CA PRO A 8 -51.08 13.86 31.59
C PRO A 8 -50.68 15.26 31.06
N ALA A 9 -50.77 15.43 29.74
CA ALA A 9 -50.95 16.71 29.02
C ALA A 9 -52.45 17.16 29.06
N PRO A 10 -53.00 18.05 28.19
CA PRO A 10 -52.68 19.41 27.70
C PRO A 10 -53.90 20.40 27.86
N ARG A 11 -53.80 21.68 27.42
CA ARG A 11 -54.88 22.62 26.89
C ARG A 11 -54.42 24.10 27.00
N ARG A 12 -54.42 24.97 25.97
CA ARG A 12 -55.44 25.61 25.07
C ARG A 12 -55.72 27.08 25.46
N GLY A 13 -55.80 27.96 24.45
CA GLY A 13 -56.41 29.30 24.48
C GLY A 13 -55.83 30.19 23.36
N ASP A 14 -56.33 30.15 22.11
CA ASP A 14 -57.47 30.88 21.50
C ASP A 14 -57.25 32.37 21.16
N LEU A 15 -57.89 32.77 20.05
CA LEU A 15 -58.11 34.11 19.45
C LEU A 15 -57.13 34.56 18.35
N ALA A 16 -57.52 35.22 17.25
CA ALA A 16 -58.70 35.24 16.39
C ALA A 16 -58.37 36.16 15.19
N ARG A 17 -58.74 35.72 13.98
CA ARG A 17 -59.31 36.49 12.83
C ARG A 17 -58.60 37.70 12.20
N GLY A 18 -58.47 37.63 10.86
CA GLY A 18 -58.49 38.74 9.89
C GLY A 18 -57.63 38.44 8.64
N ARG A 19 -58.15 37.76 7.59
CA ARG A 19 -58.71 38.32 6.32
C ARG A 19 -57.82 39.43 5.69
N GLY A 20 -57.43 39.44 4.41
CA GLY A 20 -57.66 38.64 3.20
C GLY A 20 -56.49 38.89 2.21
N ALA A 21 -56.12 37.97 1.32
CA ALA A 21 -56.72 37.65 0.01
C ALA A 21 -56.32 38.63 -1.14
N HIS A 22 -55.62 38.05 -2.14
CA HIS A 22 -55.54 38.43 -3.57
C HIS A 22 -54.80 39.73 -3.95
N ALA A 23 -54.10 39.87 -5.08
CA ALA A 23 -53.69 38.96 -6.16
C ALA A 23 -52.63 39.68 -7.03
N ALA A 24 -51.82 38.86 -7.71
CA ALA A 24 -51.29 38.99 -9.06
C ALA A 24 -50.91 40.36 -9.67
N GLY A 25 -49.73 40.38 -10.31
CA GLY A 25 -49.61 40.92 -11.66
C GLY A 25 -48.34 41.69 -11.96
N GLY A 26 -47.70 41.32 -13.08
CA GLY A 26 -47.12 42.33 -13.98
C GLY A 26 -45.61 42.30 -14.14
N ALA A 27 -45.19 41.84 -15.31
CA ALA A 27 -43.82 41.71 -15.78
C ALA A 27 -43.24 43.00 -16.41
N ARG A 28 -41.97 42.87 -16.88
CA ARG A 28 -41.23 43.68 -17.88
C ARG A 28 -40.44 44.86 -17.30
N SER A 29 -39.26 45.25 -17.78
CA SER A 29 -38.31 44.74 -18.79
C SER A 29 -37.09 45.67 -18.78
N SER A 30 -35.91 45.13 -19.12
CA SER A 30 -34.79 45.74 -19.88
C SER A 30 -34.33 47.18 -19.57
N SER A 31 -33.01 47.37 -19.38
CA SER A 31 -32.08 47.71 -20.47
C SER A 31 -30.74 48.28 -19.95
N GLN A 32 -29.74 48.15 -20.81
CA GLN A 32 -28.32 48.46 -20.64
C GLN A 32 -28.03 49.96 -20.55
N GLY A 33 -26.86 50.32 -20.00
CA GLY A 33 -26.30 51.67 -20.12
C GLY A 33 -24.88 51.76 -19.56
N ASN A 34 -23.89 51.61 -20.44
CA ASN A 34 -22.46 51.74 -20.19
C ASN A 34 -22.03 53.21 -20.38
N ALA A 35 -20.99 53.69 -19.68
CA ALA A 35 -19.89 54.53 -20.20
C ALA A 35 -19.35 55.63 -19.24
N ARG A 36 -18.00 55.58 -19.05
CA ARG A 36 -17.01 56.70 -19.21
C ARG A 36 -16.98 57.78 -18.08
N VAL A 37 -15.88 58.46 -17.69
CA VAL A 37 -14.47 58.62 -18.15
C VAL A 37 -13.76 59.66 -17.26
N ARG A 38 -12.46 59.46 -16.96
CA ARG A 38 -11.36 60.46 -16.73
C ARG A 38 -11.48 61.48 -15.56
N ARG A 39 -10.43 62.10 -14.99
CA ARG A 39 -8.94 62.06 -15.05
C ARG A 39 -8.40 62.95 -13.90
N ASP A 40 -7.07 62.93 -13.76
CA ASP A 40 -6.15 63.88 -13.10
C ASP A 40 -5.91 63.67 -11.59
N GLY A 41 -4.69 63.65 -11.05
CA GLY A 41 -3.34 63.73 -11.62
C GLY A 41 -2.42 64.65 -10.80
N THR A 42 -1.41 64.11 -10.11
CA THR A 42 -0.12 64.75 -9.71
C THR A 42 0.78 63.66 -9.08
N ARG A 43 1.88 63.16 -9.70
CA ARG A 43 3.29 63.65 -9.76
C ARG A 43 3.93 63.88 -8.37
N ALA A 44 5.17 63.49 -8.03
CA ALA A 44 6.33 62.88 -8.71
C ALA A 44 7.29 62.34 -7.60
N GLN A 45 8.16 61.33 -7.75
CA GLN A 45 9.56 61.28 -8.27
C GLN A 45 10.27 60.20 -7.38
N GLY A 46 11.20 59.32 -7.76
CA GLY A 46 11.86 58.96 -9.02
C GLY A 46 13.25 58.35 -8.76
N SER A 47 13.56 57.16 -9.28
CA SER A 47 14.88 56.66 -9.78
C SER A 47 14.75 55.15 -10.11
N ARG A 48 14.54 54.68 -11.35
CA ARG A 48 15.34 54.62 -12.61
C ARG A 48 16.50 53.61 -12.61
N GLY A 49 16.50 52.77 -13.66
CA GLY A 49 17.53 51.83 -14.12
C GLY A 49 16.92 50.53 -14.69
N GLU A 50 16.05 50.58 -15.69
CA GLU A 50 16.30 50.53 -17.16
C GLU A 50 16.34 49.12 -17.77
N VAL A 51 15.49 48.95 -18.79
CA VAL A 51 15.14 47.73 -19.54
C VAL A 51 15.68 47.88 -20.95
N ALA A 52 16.30 46.82 -21.51
CA ALA A 52 16.57 46.72 -22.94
C ALA A 52 15.71 45.60 -23.57
N ARG A 53 14.77 46.01 -24.42
CA ARG A 53 14.05 45.16 -25.38
C ARG A 53 14.88 45.01 -26.67
N ARG A 54 14.91 43.82 -27.27
CA ARG A 54 15.08 43.68 -28.73
C ARG A 54 14.15 42.60 -29.30
N ARG A 55 13.48 42.98 -30.41
CA ARG A 55 12.64 42.18 -31.30
C ARG A 55 13.46 41.69 -32.50
N GLY A 56 12.97 40.62 -33.14
CA GLY A 56 13.29 40.19 -34.52
C GLY A 56 14.30 39.04 -34.59
N ALA A 57 14.18 38.02 -35.45
CA ALA A 57 13.27 37.74 -36.55
C ALA A 57 13.38 36.24 -36.90
N ARG A 58 12.31 35.68 -37.49
CA ARG A 58 12.31 34.37 -38.16
C ARG A 58 13.20 34.41 -39.42
N ARG A 59 13.98 33.35 -39.67
CA ARG A 59 14.24 32.83 -41.02
C ARG A 59 14.78 31.39 -40.99
N HIS A 60 14.21 30.57 -41.87
CA HIS A 60 14.66 29.25 -42.27
C HIS A 60 16.12 29.25 -42.76
N ARG A 61 16.84 28.16 -42.49
CA ARG A 61 17.78 27.55 -43.45
C ARG A 61 17.98 26.06 -43.18
N ARG A 62 17.88 25.31 -44.28
CA ARG A 62 18.29 23.91 -44.48
C ARG A 62 19.82 23.80 -44.52
N SER A 63 20.29 22.54 -44.41
CA SER A 63 21.63 21.96 -44.70
C SER A 63 22.31 21.47 -43.42
N SER A 64 22.94 20.31 -43.31
CA SER A 64 23.29 19.22 -44.21
C SER A 64 23.90 18.11 -43.34
N ALA A 65 23.72 16.84 -43.69
CA ALA A 65 24.36 15.70 -43.04
C ALA A 65 25.90 15.77 -43.10
N PRO A 66 26.58 15.04 -42.21
CA PRO A 66 27.37 13.93 -42.73
C PRO A 66 27.13 12.61 -41.98
N ALA A 67 27.27 11.54 -42.76
CA ALA A 67 27.29 10.16 -42.33
C ALA A 67 28.52 9.86 -41.45
N HIS A 68 28.34 9.03 -40.42
CA HIS A 68 29.16 7.83 -40.20
C HIS A 68 28.55 6.93 -39.10
N SER A 69 28.26 5.68 -39.52
CA SER A 69 28.28 4.40 -38.78
C SER A 69 27.63 4.30 -37.39
N ARG A 70 26.45 3.68 -37.25
CA ARG A 70 26.24 2.22 -37.07
C ARG A 70 27.09 1.58 -35.95
N GLN A 71 26.58 1.62 -34.73
CA GLN A 71 26.62 0.51 -33.75
C GLN A 71 25.60 0.82 -32.65
N VAL A 72 25.16 -0.21 -31.92
CA VAL A 72 24.08 -0.20 -30.91
C VAL A 72 22.65 -0.34 -31.44
N VAL A 73 22.41 -1.43 -32.18
CA VAL A 73 21.18 -2.23 -32.05
C VAL A 73 21.56 -3.70 -32.25
N ARG A 74 21.70 -4.46 -31.16
CA ARG A 74 21.54 -5.93 -31.07
C ARG A 74 22.09 -6.45 -29.73
N ALA A 75 21.22 -6.56 -28.75
CA ALA A 75 21.38 -7.45 -27.60
C ALA A 75 19.97 -7.92 -27.17
N ALA A 76 19.32 -8.66 -28.07
CA ALA A 76 18.09 -9.39 -27.80
C ALA A 76 18.01 -10.53 -28.83
N ALA A 77 18.50 -11.71 -28.43
CA ALA A 77 18.25 -13.05 -28.98
C ALA A 77 19.50 -13.90 -28.74
N GLY A 78 19.48 -14.79 -27.74
CA GLY A 78 20.58 -15.72 -27.54
C GLY A 78 20.65 -16.48 -26.23
N VAL A 79 19.53 -16.83 -25.59
CA VAL A 79 19.51 -17.90 -24.57
C VAL A 79 18.15 -18.61 -24.62
N GLU A 80 17.96 -19.47 -25.62
CA GLU A 80 17.00 -20.58 -25.57
C GLU A 80 17.54 -21.66 -26.50
N LEU A 81 18.17 -22.69 -25.93
CA LEU A 81 18.20 -24.08 -26.40
C LEU A 81 19.26 -24.85 -25.59
N LEU A 82 18.90 -25.44 -24.45
CA LEU A 82 19.46 -26.74 -24.03
C LEU A 82 18.73 -27.40 -22.84
N VAL A 83 17.40 -27.52 -22.84
CA VAL A 83 16.74 -28.53 -21.96
C VAL A 83 15.50 -29.07 -22.67
N ALA A 84 15.64 -30.18 -23.39
CA ALA A 84 14.61 -31.20 -23.61
C ALA A 84 15.10 -32.26 -24.62
N ARG A 85 14.86 -33.54 -24.31
CA ARG A 85 15.25 -34.82 -24.97
C ARG A 85 16.50 -35.43 -24.31
N LEU A 86 16.49 -36.58 -23.63
CA LEU A 86 15.63 -37.77 -23.65
C LEU A 86 15.70 -38.53 -22.29
N PRO A 87 14.73 -39.42 -21.98
CA PRO A 87 14.77 -40.33 -20.83
C PRO A 87 15.40 -41.70 -21.14
N ALA A 88 15.86 -42.34 -20.06
CA ALA A 88 16.06 -43.77 -19.80
C ALA A 88 17.09 -44.57 -20.62
N VAL A 89 18.06 -45.17 -19.92
CA VAL A 89 18.33 -46.64 -19.91
C VAL A 89 19.21 -46.98 -18.69
N ALA A 90 18.74 -48.00 -17.96
CA ALA A 90 19.45 -48.96 -17.10
C ALA A 90 19.98 -48.56 -15.71
N ALA A 91 19.20 -49.00 -14.71
CA ALA A 91 19.63 -49.42 -13.39
C ALA A 91 20.50 -50.69 -13.42
N ARG A 92 21.46 -50.77 -12.49
CA ARG A 92 22.12 -51.92 -11.81
C ARG A 92 23.39 -51.34 -11.16
N ALA A 93 23.73 -51.48 -9.89
CA ALA A 93 23.50 -52.57 -8.95
C ALA A 93 23.42 -52.05 -7.50
N ARG A 94 22.89 -52.93 -6.65
CA ARG A 94 22.56 -52.77 -5.23
C ARG A 94 23.78 -53.02 -4.33
N HIS A 95 23.52 -52.88 -3.02
CA HIS A 95 24.27 -53.34 -1.85
C HIS A 95 25.45 -52.47 -1.43
N ARG A 96 25.76 -52.29 -0.16
CA ARG A 96 25.11 -52.44 1.18
C ARG A 96 26.21 -51.95 2.12
N ASP A 97 25.83 -51.39 3.27
CA ASP A 97 26.68 -51.32 4.49
C ASP A 97 27.97 -50.49 4.35
N SER A 98 28.56 -49.87 5.36
CA SER A 98 28.29 -49.58 6.77
C SER A 98 29.47 -48.68 7.20
N GLY A 99 29.40 -48.11 8.40
CA GLY A 99 30.64 -47.86 9.15
C GLY A 99 30.96 -46.39 9.41
N ALA A 100 31.00 -46.10 10.70
CA ALA A 100 31.18 -44.81 11.33
C ALA A 100 32.66 -44.41 11.52
N ALA A 101 32.80 -43.17 12.01
CA ALA A 101 33.80 -42.70 12.98
C ALA A 101 35.16 -42.15 12.48
N ALA A 102 35.31 -40.84 12.74
CA ALA A 102 36.42 -40.17 13.45
C ALA A 102 37.85 -40.20 12.87
N ALA A 103 38.35 -39.01 12.52
CA ALA A 103 39.63 -38.44 13.00
C ALA A 103 39.86 -37.02 12.42
N ALA A 104 40.16 -36.04 13.29
CA ALA A 104 40.76 -34.74 12.96
C ALA A 104 42.30 -34.84 13.03
N PRO A 105 43.13 -33.77 12.89
CA PRO A 105 43.14 -32.58 12.02
C PRO A 105 44.49 -32.41 11.26
N SER A 106 44.64 -31.45 10.33
CA SER A 106 45.84 -30.59 10.16
C SER A 106 45.82 -29.76 8.86
N LEU A 107 46.59 -28.66 8.88
CA LEU A 107 46.99 -27.75 7.78
C LEU A 107 46.13 -26.50 7.55
N LEU A 108 46.02 -25.69 8.60
CA LEU A 108 46.12 -24.23 8.50
C LEU A 108 47.60 -23.83 8.38
N ARG A 109 48.01 -23.25 7.25
CA ARG A 109 49.10 -22.25 7.22
C ARG A 109 49.04 -21.38 5.97
N ARG A 110 48.95 -20.07 6.24
CA ARG A 110 49.35 -18.90 5.42
C ARG A 110 48.42 -18.52 4.26
N VAL A 111 47.64 -17.45 4.46
CA VAL A 111 47.86 -16.15 3.80
C VAL A 111 47.29 -15.03 4.70
N ARG A 112 48.15 -14.09 5.13
CA ARG A 112 47.77 -12.77 5.68
C ARG A 112 48.26 -11.70 4.70
N ALA A 113 47.36 -10.77 4.36
CA ALA A 113 47.48 -9.34 4.00
C ALA A 113 48.76 -8.84 3.24
N ALA A 114 48.66 -8.35 1.99
CA ALA A 114 48.34 -6.97 1.50
C ALA A 114 49.53 -5.97 1.65
N PRO A 115 49.70 -4.83 0.89
CA PRO A 115 48.71 -4.06 0.09
C PRO A 115 49.21 -3.31 -1.19
N LEU A 116 48.30 -2.54 -1.83
CA LEU A 116 48.49 -1.33 -2.68
C LEU A 116 49.22 -1.38 -4.04
N LEU A 117 48.47 -1.20 -5.13
CA LEU A 117 48.76 -0.22 -6.19
C LEU A 117 47.48 0.09 -7.00
N ARG A 118 47.13 1.37 -7.05
CA ARG A 118 46.07 1.97 -7.88
C ARG A 118 46.75 2.63 -9.11
N PRO A 119 46.02 3.36 -9.96
CA PRO A 119 45.63 3.08 -11.34
C PRO A 119 46.53 3.75 -12.41
N LEU A 120 46.80 3.11 -13.55
CA LEU A 120 47.30 3.77 -14.76
C LEU A 120 47.10 2.80 -15.93
N LEU A 121 46.24 3.17 -16.88
CA LEU A 121 46.32 2.92 -18.34
C LEU A 121 44.94 3.21 -18.95
N ASP A 122 44.67 4.51 -19.10
CA ASP A 122 43.98 5.02 -20.28
C ASP A 122 44.90 4.87 -21.51
N ALA A 123 44.29 4.95 -22.69
CA ALA A 123 44.89 5.15 -24.01
C ALA A 123 45.20 3.89 -24.85
N GLY A 124 44.26 3.56 -25.73
CA GLY A 124 44.49 3.41 -27.17
C GLY A 124 45.52 2.39 -27.67
N GLY A 125 45.03 1.40 -28.41
CA GLY A 125 45.87 0.63 -29.33
C GLY A 125 45.40 -0.81 -29.49
N VAL A 126 44.45 -1.04 -30.40
CA VAL A 126 44.21 -2.37 -30.95
C VAL A 126 44.91 -2.40 -32.30
N ASP A 127 46.10 -2.99 -32.37
CA ASP A 127 46.63 -3.69 -33.54
C ASP A 127 47.98 -4.36 -33.21
N ALA A 128 48.20 -5.52 -33.85
CA ALA A 128 49.27 -6.53 -33.68
C ALA A 128 49.07 -7.42 -32.43
N VAL A 129 48.84 -8.73 -32.55
CA VAL A 129 49.61 -9.68 -33.35
C VAL A 129 48.69 -10.79 -33.88
N ALA A 130 48.59 -10.88 -35.21
CA ALA A 130 48.30 -12.12 -35.91
C ALA A 130 49.64 -12.70 -36.39
N ALA A 131 49.96 -13.94 -35.97
CA ALA A 131 50.68 -14.95 -36.76
C ALA A 131 51.27 -16.04 -35.85
N ARG A 132 50.62 -17.21 -35.85
CA ARG A 132 51.22 -18.55 -36.00
C ARG A 132 50.09 -19.57 -36.02
N ALA A 133 49.79 -20.05 -37.23
CA ALA A 133 48.84 -21.11 -37.49
C ALA A 133 49.61 -22.41 -37.80
N GLU A 134 49.04 -23.54 -37.40
CA GLU A 134 49.29 -24.92 -37.88
C GLU A 134 47.94 -25.68 -37.73
N PRO A 135 47.66 -26.74 -38.53
CA PRO A 135 46.50 -26.76 -39.41
C PRO A 135 45.54 -27.94 -39.17
N GLY A 136 44.24 -27.72 -39.45
CA GLY A 136 43.27 -28.79 -39.55
C GLY A 136 41.81 -28.34 -39.48
N VAL A 137 41.02 -28.76 -40.47
CA VAL A 137 39.54 -28.74 -40.54
C VAL A 137 38.86 -27.52 -41.20
N PRO A 138 38.90 -27.42 -42.54
CA PRO A 138 37.91 -26.70 -43.33
C PRO A 138 36.82 -27.65 -43.86
N ARG A 139 35.85 -28.07 -43.03
CA ARG A 139 34.61 -28.75 -43.52
C ARG A 139 33.29 -28.45 -42.77
N LEU A 140 33.29 -27.58 -41.75
CA LEU A 140 32.06 -27.26 -40.99
C LEU A 140 31.47 -25.86 -41.27
N VAL A 141 32.23 -24.95 -41.87
CA VAL A 141 31.76 -23.57 -42.13
C VAL A 141 30.93 -23.46 -43.43
N ASP A 142 31.18 -24.31 -44.43
CA ASP A 142 30.45 -24.26 -45.71
C ASP A 142 29.05 -24.88 -45.67
N ARG A 143 28.79 -25.81 -44.74
CA ARG A 143 27.47 -26.41 -44.57
C ARG A 143 26.47 -25.45 -43.90
N ALA A 144 26.97 -24.59 -43.02
CA ALA A 144 26.17 -23.54 -42.36
C ALA A 144 25.81 -22.39 -43.32
N ARG A 145 26.71 -22.03 -44.25
CA ARG A 145 26.47 -20.95 -45.23
C ARG A 145 25.46 -21.32 -46.32
N ARG A 146 25.35 -22.60 -46.71
CA ARG A 146 24.35 -23.04 -47.70
C ARG A 146 22.92 -23.13 -47.11
N LYS A 147 22.78 -23.50 -45.83
CA LYS A 147 21.47 -23.61 -45.16
C LYS A 147 20.82 -22.24 -44.87
N ALA A 148 21.64 -21.22 -44.62
CA ALA A 148 21.17 -19.84 -44.40
C ALA A 148 20.75 -19.10 -45.69
N ARG A 149 21.17 -19.57 -46.88
CA ARG A 149 20.75 -18.99 -48.17
C ARG A 149 19.43 -19.56 -48.70
N GLY A 150 19.07 -20.81 -48.35
CA GLY A 150 17.79 -21.42 -48.75
C GLY A 150 16.58 -20.82 -48.05
N ILE A 151 16.69 -20.50 -46.76
CA ILE A 151 15.56 -19.99 -45.93
C ILE A 151 15.21 -18.51 -46.26
N ARG A 152 16.11 -17.80 -46.96
CA ARG A 152 15.91 -16.38 -47.34
C ARG A 152 15.20 -16.19 -48.70
N MET A 153 15.09 -17.25 -49.52
CA MET A 153 14.40 -17.22 -50.82
C MET A 153 12.88 -17.48 -50.69
N GLU A 154 12.43 -18.35 -49.79
CA GLU A 154 11.00 -18.68 -49.65
C GLU A 154 10.13 -17.59 -49.00
N ARG A 155 10.73 -16.69 -48.19
CA ARG A 155 10.01 -15.57 -47.59
C ARG A 155 9.85 -14.34 -48.50
N ARG A 156 10.50 -14.31 -49.66
CA ARG A 156 10.35 -13.22 -50.66
C ARG A 156 9.35 -13.55 -51.78
N ALA A 157 8.89 -14.79 -51.90
CA ALA A 157 7.91 -15.20 -52.91
C ALA A 157 6.43 -15.07 -52.46
N ARG A 158 6.16 -14.91 -51.14
CA ARG A 158 4.78 -14.79 -50.61
C ARG A 158 4.30 -13.35 -50.34
N ALA A 159 5.06 -12.35 -50.75
CA ALA A 159 4.72 -10.93 -50.56
C ALA A 159 4.58 -10.17 -51.90
N ARG A 160 4.40 -10.87 -53.02
CA ARG A 160 4.20 -10.30 -54.36
C ARG A 160 3.16 -11.11 -55.15
N SER A 161 1.90 -10.99 -54.77
CA SER A 161 0.74 -11.22 -55.63
C SER A 161 -0.48 -10.71 -54.88
N GLY A 162 -0.85 -9.45 -55.10
CA GLY A 162 -2.10 -8.89 -54.61
C GLY A 162 -3.13 -8.89 -55.73
N GLU A 163 -4.39 -9.20 -55.37
CA GLU A 163 -5.66 -8.80 -56.00
C GLU A 163 -6.76 -9.56 -55.20
N ALA A 164 -7.63 -8.88 -54.46
CA ALA A 164 -8.82 -8.12 -54.85
C ALA A 164 -10.08 -9.01 -55.01
N ASP A 165 -11.11 -8.59 -54.28
CA ASP A 165 -12.53 -8.56 -54.65
C ASP A 165 -13.58 -9.54 -54.10
N LEU A 166 -14.76 -8.92 -53.99
CA LEU A 166 -16.09 -9.28 -53.49
C LEU A 166 -16.69 -10.60 -54.00
N GLY A 167 -17.67 -11.16 -53.27
CA GLY A 167 -18.65 -12.07 -53.89
C GLY A 167 -19.39 -13.02 -52.95
N ALA A 168 -20.73 -12.97 -53.03
CA ALA A 168 -21.69 -13.81 -52.33
C ALA A 168 -21.91 -15.20 -52.98
N ALA A 169 -22.84 -15.98 -52.39
CA ALA A 169 -23.45 -17.26 -52.82
C ALA A 169 -22.74 -18.52 -52.28
N CYS A 170 -23.31 -19.32 -51.36
CA CYS A 170 -24.56 -20.10 -51.38
C CYS A 170 -24.51 -21.27 -52.38
N ILE A 171 -24.45 -22.53 -51.88
CA ILE A 171 -25.33 -23.69 -52.23
C ILE A 171 -24.70 -25.09 -51.92
N ARG A 172 -25.44 -25.84 -51.08
CA ARG A 172 -25.76 -27.31 -51.03
C ARG A 172 -24.63 -28.37 -50.95
N ARG A 173 -24.63 -29.20 -49.87
CA ARG A 173 -25.17 -30.60 -49.72
C ARG A 173 -24.40 -31.61 -50.60
N SER A 174 -24.04 -32.83 -50.20
CA SER A 174 -24.29 -33.75 -49.08
C SER A 174 -23.13 -34.78 -49.12
N ASP A 175 -22.72 -35.48 -48.06
CA ASP A 175 -23.32 -36.73 -47.58
C ASP A 175 -22.73 -37.10 -46.21
N ALA A 176 -23.59 -37.63 -45.33
CA ALA A 176 -23.25 -38.27 -44.06
C ALA A 176 -23.14 -39.80 -44.28
N PRO A 177 -22.73 -40.63 -43.28
CA PRO A 177 -23.59 -40.88 -42.11
C PRO A 177 -22.90 -40.88 -40.74
N ALA A 178 -23.74 -40.61 -39.74
CA ALA A 178 -23.57 -40.62 -38.28
C ALA A 178 -23.49 -42.08 -37.72
N PRO A 179 -23.62 -42.40 -36.40
CA PRO A 179 -23.99 -41.61 -35.20
C PRO A 179 -23.02 -41.83 -33.99
N CYS A 180 -23.11 -41.21 -32.81
CA CYS A 180 -24.26 -41.02 -31.93
C CYS A 180 -23.94 -39.97 -30.83
N ALA A 181 -24.93 -39.13 -30.53
CA ALA A 181 -24.96 -38.17 -29.43
C ALA A 181 -25.88 -38.69 -28.32
N TYR A 182 -25.81 -38.14 -27.09
CA TYR A 182 -26.91 -37.29 -26.60
C TYR A 182 -26.63 -36.65 -25.22
N HIS A 183 -27.01 -35.37 -25.16
CA HIS A 183 -27.22 -34.49 -24.00
C HIS A 183 -28.68 -34.60 -23.51
N ALA A 184 -29.02 -34.13 -22.30
CA ALA A 184 -30.35 -33.56 -22.06
C ALA A 184 -30.37 -32.55 -20.89
N ARG A 185 -31.15 -31.46 -21.06
CA ARG A 185 -31.62 -30.48 -20.05
C ARG A 185 -33.16 -30.41 -20.11
N MET A 186 -33.78 -30.28 -18.92
CA MET A 186 -34.99 -29.53 -18.44
C MET A 186 -36.12 -29.15 -19.44
N SER A 187 -37.44 -29.08 -19.16
CA SER A 187 -38.31 -28.77 -17.98
C SER A 187 -39.78 -29.29 -18.26
N PRO A 188 -40.90 -28.77 -17.69
CA PRO A 188 -41.49 -28.87 -16.32
C PRO A 188 -42.95 -29.41 -16.30
N THR A 189 -43.53 -29.76 -15.12
CA THR A 189 -44.92 -29.41 -14.65
C THR A 189 -45.39 -30.15 -13.37
N SER A 190 -46.01 -29.37 -12.49
CA SER A 190 -46.97 -29.60 -11.37
C SER A 190 -47.76 -30.92 -11.24
N THR A 191 -47.89 -31.46 -10.01
CA THR A 191 -49.14 -31.63 -9.18
C THR A 191 -48.85 -32.43 -7.89
N ALA A 192 -49.81 -32.48 -6.95
CA ALA A 192 -49.61 -32.43 -5.49
C ALA A 192 -49.86 -33.73 -4.67
N LYS A 193 -49.28 -33.74 -3.44
CA LYS A 193 -49.69 -34.39 -2.15
C LYS A 193 -49.66 -35.94 -2.01
N PRO A 194 -49.67 -36.51 -0.77
CA PRO A 194 -49.36 -35.97 0.58
C PRO A 194 -48.34 -36.82 1.38
N VAL A 195 -47.99 -36.32 2.58
CA VAL A 195 -47.09 -36.89 3.59
C VAL A 195 -47.91 -37.61 4.67
N ASP A 196 -47.44 -38.79 5.07
CA ASP A 196 -47.70 -39.52 6.33
C ASP A 196 -46.48 -40.44 6.52
N SER A 197 -45.93 -40.83 7.67
CA SER A 197 -46.30 -40.82 9.07
C SER A 197 -45.02 -41.14 9.87
N SER A 198 -44.89 -40.57 11.07
CA SER A 198 -44.28 -41.17 12.29
C SER A 198 -43.09 -42.16 12.20
N ALA A 199 -41.96 -41.81 12.82
CA ALA A 199 -41.26 -42.71 13.77
C ALA A 199 -40.06 -41.99 14.43
N SER A 200 -40.05 -41.95 15.76
CA SER A 200 -38.83 -41.76 16.57
C SER A 200 -38.07 -43.09 16.69
N PRO A 201 -36.74 -43.06 16.86
CA PRO A 201 -36.13 -43.76 18.02
C PRO A 201 -35.01 -42.91 18.66
N SER A 202 -34.99 -42.75 19.99
CA SER A 202 -34.32 -43.59 21.00
C SER A 202 -32.79 -43.55 20.99
N ALA A 203 -32.23 -43.18 22.13
CA ALA A 203 -30.81 -43.17 22.45
C ALA A 203 -30.22 -44.57 22.64
N ALA A 204 -28.89 -44.64 22.42
CA ALA A 204 -27.87 -45.48 23.08
C ALA A 204 -27.03 -46.35 22.11
N GLY A 205 -25.69 -46.18 22.20
CA GLY A 205 -24.73 -47.27 21.98
C GLY A 205 -23.69 -47.09 20.88
N GLY A 206 -22.51 -46.59 21.27
CA GLY A 206 -21.20 -47.12 20.85
C GLY A 206 -20.70 -46.90 19.42
N SER A 207 -19.66 -46.07 19.28
CA SER A 207 -18.32 -46.57 18.91
C SER A 207 -17.30 -45.44 18.98
N SER A 208 -16.38 -45.56 19.93
CA SER A 208 -15.11 -44.87 19.92
C SER A 208 -14.27 -45.44 18.77
N VAL A 209 -14.05 -44.65 17.73
CA VAL A 209 -12.94 -44.85 16.81
C VAL A 209 -12.02 -43.65 16.98
N GLY A 210 -11.02 -43.82 17.85
CA GLY A 210 -9.81 -43.02 17.77
C GLY A 210 -9.09 -43.37 16.47
N GLY A 211 -8.75 -42.34 15.71
CA GLY A 211 -7.81 -42.42 14.59
C GLY A 211 -6.94 -41.18 14.65
N ALA A 212 -5.72 -41.34 15.15
CA ALA A 212 -4.70 -40.31 15.26
C ALA A 212 -4.17 -39.88 13.88
N ALA A 213 -4.99 -39.16 13.12
CA ALA A 213 -4.63 -38.45 11.90
C ALA A 213 -5.37 -37.10 11.91
N ASP A 214 -4.71 -36.03 11.48
CA ASP A 214 -5.23 -34.65 11.35
C ASP A 214 -4.87 -33.64 12.45
N ALA A 215 -3.91 -33.96 13.33
CA ALA A 215 -3.13 -32.89 13.96
C ALA A 215 -2.11 -32.38 12.92
N PRO A 216 -2.05 -31.07 12.60
CA PRO A 216 -1.04 -30.58 11.68
C PRO A 216 0.36 -30.93 12.23
N VAL A 217 1.27 -31.33 11.35
CA VAL A 217 2.64 -31.77 11.72
C VAL A 217 3.42 -30.64 12.41
N LEU A 218 3.13 -29.38 12.05
CA LEU A 218 3.77 -28.19 12.63
C LEU A 218 3.58 -28.04 14.14
N PRO A 219 2.35 -28.09 14.69
CA PRO A 219 2.10 -28.20 16.12
C PRO A 219 2.93 -29.28 16.81
N SER A 220 3.14 -30.44 16.16
CA SER A 220 3.90 -31.56 16.72
C SER A 220 5.42 -31.28 16.77
N LEU A 221 6.00 -30.70 15.71
CA LEU A 221 7.43 -30.38 15.68
C LEU A 221 7.78 -29.17 16.57
N ALA A 222 6.94 -28.13 16.56
CA ALA A 222 7.14 -26.97 17.43
C ALA A 222 6.97 -27.31 18.92
N ALA A 223 6.14 -28.32 19.24
CA ALA A 223 5.98 -28.84 20.61
C ALA A 223 7.10 -29.80 21.05
N ASN A 224 8.02 -30.19 20.15
CA ASN A 224 9.15 -31.04 20.53
C ASN A 224 10.00 -30.33 21.60
N PRO A 225 10.29 -30.97 22.75
CA PRO A 225 11.02 -30.33 23.85
C PRO A 225 12.39 -29.76 23.47
N ALA A 226 13.13 -30.42 22.55
CA ALA A 226 14.44 -29.95 22.12
C ALA A 226 14.32 -28.70 21.22
N VAL A 227 13.34 -28.68 20.31
CA VAL A 227 13.04 -27.51 19.47
C VAL A 227 12.59 -26.34 20.34
N ARG A 228 11.70 -26.59 21.30
CA ARG A 228 11.24 -25.59 22.25
C ARG A 228 12.40 -25.00 23.07
N ALA A 229 13.27 -25.85 23.62
CA ALA A 229 14.43 -25.41 24.37
C ALA A 229 15.39 -24.54 23.52
N ALA A 230 15.56 -24.87 22.23
CA ALA A 230 16.36 -24.06 21.32
C ALA A 230 15.74 -22.67 21.06
N ILE A 231 14.42 -22.62 20.83
CA ILE A 231 13.69 -21.35 20.69
C ILE A 231 13.83 -20.51 21.97
N ASP A 232 13.62 -21.11 23.14
CA ASP A 232 13.74 -20.41 24.43
C ASP A 232 15.16 -19.87 24.68
N ALA A 233 16.20 -20.63 24.28
CA ALA A 233 17.57 -20.17 24.35
C ALA A 233 17.82 -18.94 23.44
N ILE A 234 17.31 -18.97 22.20
CA ILE A 234 17.41 -17.83 21.27
C ILE A 234 16.70 -16.60 21.86
N LEU A 235 15.49 -16.76 22.39
CA LEU A 235 14.72 -15.66 22.99
C LEU A 235 15.40 -15.09 24.24
N LYS A 236 16.08 -15.92 25.02
CA LYS A 236 16.87 -15.48 26.18
C LYS A 236 18.02 -14.58 25.75
N GLU A 237 18.82 -15.02 24.78
CA GLU A 237 19.96 -14.24 24.27
C GLU A 237 19.48 -12.95 23.58
N LEU A 238 18.38 -13.00 22.84
CA LEU A 238 17.74 -11.81 22.28
C LEU A 238 17.41 -10.80 23.38
N ARG A 239 16.68 -11.21 24.42
CA ARG A 239 16.32 -10.32 25.54
C ARG A 239 17.54 -9.74 26.24
N ALA A 240 18.59 -10.53 26.43
CA ALA A 240 19.84 -10.07 27.03
C ALA A 240 20.51 -8.98 26.17
N ALA A 241 20.58 -9.17 24.86
CA ALA A 241 21.11 -8.15 23.93
C ALA A 241 20.26 -6.87 23.95
N GLN A 242 18.94 -7.00 23.97
CA GLN A 242 17.99 -5.89 23.97
C GLN A 242 18.00 -5.06 25.24
N ALA A 243 18.25 -5.69 26.40
CA ALA A 243 18.30 -5.01 27.70
C ALA A 243 19.37 -3.90 27.75
N THR A 244 20.36 -3.94 26.84
CA THR A 244 21.39 -2.90 26.71
C THR A 244 20.90 -1.62 26.01
N ILE A 245 19.71 -1.66 25.40
CA ILE A 245 19.11 -0.56 24.63
C ILE A 245 17.99 0.05 25.48
N THR A 246 18.31 1.14 26.18
CA THR A 246 17.42 1.77 27.17
C THR A 246 16.93 3.18 26.79
N GLY A 247 17.59 3.84 25.83
CA GLY A 247 17.22 5.18 25.38
C GLY A 247 18.02 5.62 24.17
N ALA A 248 17.72 6.84 23.68
CA ALA A 248 18.44 7.42 22.56
C ALA A 248 19.93 7.66 22.91
N ARG A 249 20.81 7.44 21.93
CA ARG A 249 22.26 7.62 22.08
C ARG A 249 22.86 8.12 20.75
N PRO A 250 23.85 9.03 20.77
CA PRO A 250 24.51 9.49 19.56
C PRO A 250 25.36 8.39 18.90
N ALA A 251 25.78 8.65 17.67
CA ALA A 251 26.73 7.79 16.95
C ALA A 251 28.11 7.78 17.63
N SER A 252 28.84 6.68 17.50
CA SER A 252 30.27 6.63 17.85
C SER A 252 31.13 7.12 16.68
N ALA A 253 32.36 7.57 16.97
CA ALA A 253 33.28 8.07 15.95
C ALA A 253 33.58 6.99 14.88
N ASP A 254 33.91 5.77 15.30
CA ASP A 254 34.16 4.64 14.39
C ASP A 254 32.89 4.21 13.64
N GLY A 255 31.74 4.33 14.30
CA GLY A 255 30.44 3.99 13.73
C GLY A 255 30.03 4.91 12.58
N ALA A 256 30.30 6.21 12.69
CA ALA A 256 29.96 7.19 11.65
C ALA A 256 30.64 6.86 10.30
N ALA A 257 31.92 6.48 10.33
CA ALA A 257 32.64 6.04 9.13
C ALA A 257 32.03 4.78 8.51
N THR A 258 31.62 3.82 9.35
CA THR A 258 30.95 2.58 8.93
C THR A 258 29.61 2.88 8.25
N MET A 259 28.79 3.76 8.82
CA MET A 259 27.53 4.20 8.22
C MET A 259 27.74 4.87 6.86
N ALA A 260 28.73 5.78 6.75
CA ALA A 260 29.03 6.46 5.49
C ALA A 260 29.37 5.47 4.35
N GLN A 261 30.14 4.42 4.65
CA GLN A 261 30.45 3.36 3.69
C GLN A 261 29.18 2.61 3.24
N TRP A 262 28.29 2.26 4.17
CA TRP A 262 27.03 1.59 3.86
C TRP A 262 26.07 2.46 3.06
N VAL A 263 25.96 3.74 3.39
CA VAL A 263 25.16 4.72 2.65
C VAL A 263 25.70 4.86 1.22
N SER A 264 27.01 4.96 1.04
CA SER A 264 27.64 5.03 -0.29
C SER A 264 27.38 3.77 -1.12
N ARG A 265 27.50 2.58 -0.53
CA ARG A 265 27.16 1.31 -1.20
C ARG A 265 25.68 1.25 -1.57
N THR A 266 24.82 1.72 -0.68
CA THR A 266 23.36 1.77 -0.91
C THR A 266 23.04 2.71 -2.05
N GLU A 267 23.65 3.88 -2.10
CA GLU A 267 23.50 4.85 -3.17
C GLU A 267 23.97 4.29 -4.51
N ALA A 268 25.14 3.65 -4.55
CA ALA A 268 25.69 3.05 -5.76
C ALA A 268 24.75 1.97 -6.34
N VAL A 269 24.10 1.17 -5.50
CA VAL A 269 23.20 0.09 -5.95
C VAL A 269 21.77 0.58 -6.24
N ARG A 270 21.24 1.53 -5.45
CA ARG A 270 19.86 2.03 -5.58
C ARG A 270 19.74 3.27 -6.48
N GLY A 271 20.87 3.85 -6.90
CA GLY A 271 20.95 5.10 -7.65
C GLY A 271 20.64 6.36 -6.84
N ARG A 272 20.46 6.24 -5.51
CA ARG A 272 20.24 7.37 -4.59
C ARG A 272 20.50 6.95 -3.14
N ALA A 273 20.99 7.87 -2.32
CA ALA A 273 21.10 7.66 -0.88
C ALA A 273 19.71 7.47 -0.22
N PRO A 274 19.64 6.74 0.91
CA PRO A 274 18.43 6.71 1.74
C PRO A 274 18.10 8.11 2.28
N PHE A 275 16.82 8.35 2.60
CA PHE A 275 16.36 9.67 3.09
C PHE A 275 17.09 10.09 4.37
N TYR A 276 17.24 9.16 5.30
CA TYR A 276 18.14 9.26 6.44
C TYR A 276 19.36 8.37 6.21
N PRO A 277 20.53 8.67 6.78
CA PRO A 277 21.64 7.71 6.87
C PRO A 277 21.27 6.60 7.87
N TYR A 278 20.37 5.72 7.45
CA TYR A 278 19.79 4.65 8.24
C TYR A 278 20.28 3.30 7.71
N LEU A 279 20.92 2.55 8.60
CA LEU A 279 21.11 1.12 8.49
C LEU A 279 21.09 0.55 9.91
N GLY A 280 20.11 -0.30 10.21
CA GLY A 280 19.99 -0.95 11.53
C GLY A 280 21.06 -2.01 11.74
N THR A 281 21.43 -2.27 13.00
CA THR A 281 22.27 -3.43 13.37
C THR A 281 21.51 -4.76 13.31
N GLY A 282 20.18 -4.68 13.25
CA GLY A 282 19.28 -5.81 13.52
C GLY A 282 18.84 -5.90 14.98
N LEU A 283 19.37 -5.05 15.87
CA LEU A 283 18.97 -4.96 17.28
C LEU A 283 18.10 -3.73 17.55
N GLY A 284 17.15 -3.90 18.44
CA GLY A 284 16.27 -2.86 18.95
C GLY A 284 15.47 -3.38 20.13
N ASN A 285 14.87 -2.48 20.89
CA ASN A 285 14.11 -2.82 22.08
C ASN A 285 12.83 -1.99 22.13
N GLY A 286 11.71 -2.59 21.72
CA GLY A 286 10.42 -1.91 21.66
C GLY A 286 10.45 -0.74 20.68
N ALA A 287 10.28 0.49 21.17
CA ALA A 287 10.29 1.68 20.32
C ALA A 287 11.70 2.19 19.96
N LEU A 288 12.76 1.50 20.40
CA LEU A 288 14.15 1.89 20.15
C LEU A 288 14.79 0.99 19.10
N VAL A 289 15.54 1.60 18.18
CA VAL A 289 16.34 0.89 17.17
C VAL A 289 17.80 1.31 17.25
N GLN A 290 18.71 0.34 17.17
CA GLN A 290 20.15 0.60 17.09
C GLN A 290 20.61 0.60 15.63
N LEU A 291 21.40 1.61 15.26
CA LEU A 291 22.00 1.73 13.93
C LEU A 291 23.47 1.28 13.95
N VAL A 292 24.00 0.95 12.77
CA VAL A 292 25.39 0.48 12.61
C VAL A 292 26.45 1.50 13.02
N ASP A 293 26.07 2.77 13.19
CA ASP A 293 26.95 3.80 13.74
C ASP A 293 27.00 3.81 15.28
N GLY A 294 26.31 2.87 15.94
CA GLY A 294 26.21 2.78 17.39
C GLY A 294 25.12 3.66 18.01
N SER A 295 24.51 4.55 17.23
CA SER A 295 23.41 5.39 17.68
C SER A 295 22.16 4.56 17.97
N VAL A 296 21.37 5.03 18.92
CA VAL A 296 20.05 4.47 19.23
C VAL A 296 19.02 5.57 19.04
N LYS A 297 17.91 5.24 18.37
CA LYS A 297 16.85 6.20 18.05
C LYS A 297 15.49 5.67 18.47
N TRP A 298 14.62 6.58 18.89
CA TRP A 298 13.18 6.34 19.00
C TRP A 298 12.58 6.24 17.61
N ASP A 299 12.05 5.09 17.23
CA ASP A 299 11.36 4.90 15.96
C ASP A 299 9.88 5.27 16.10
N MET A 300 9.51 6.42 15.57
CA MET A 300 8.14 6.95 15.53
C MET A 300 7.58 6.91 14.10
N ILE A 301 8.11 6.04 13.23
CA ILE A 301 7.58 5.83 11.88
C ILE A 301 7.34 4.35 11.56
N GLU A 302 8.00 3.42 12.26
CA GLU A 302 7.78 1.96 12.19
C GLU A 302 7.90 1.38 10.77
N GLY A 303 8.86 1.84 9.96
CA GLY A 303 8.93 1.43 8.56
C GLY A 303 7.69 1.83 7.75
N ILE A 304 7.08 2.97 8.12
CA ILE A 304 5.81 3.49 7.57
C ILE A 304 4.61 2.65 8.04
N GLY A 305 4.58 2.36 9.35
CA GLY A 305 3.45 1.72 10.04
C GLY A 305 3.42 0.19 9.97
N VAL A 306 4.55 -0.46 9.71
CA VAL A 306 4.69 -1.92 9.63
C VAL A 306 5.05 -2.52 11.00
N HIS A 307 5.94 -1.88 11.76
CA HIS A 307 6.48 -2.40 13.03
C HIS A 307 5.61 -2.05 14.25
N MET A 308 4.33 -2.42 14.23
CA MET A 308 3.35 -2.08 15.29
C MET A 308 3.75 -2.52 16.71
N PHE A 309 4.46 -3.65 16.82
CA PHE A 309 5.01 -4.16 18.10
C PHE A 309 6.47 -3.76 18.30
N GLY A 310 6.94 -2.75 17.57
CA GLY A 310 8.30 -2.24 17.66
C GLY A 310 9.37 -3.23 17.20
N HIS A 311 10.60 -2.98 17.64
CA HIS A 311 11.79 -3.73 17.27
C HIS A 311 12.05 -4.88 18.24
N GLY A 312 12.16 -6.09 17.67
CA GLY A 312 12.57 -7.30 18.37
C GLY A 312 11.60 -7.79 19.47
N ASP A 313 10.30 -7.54 19.35
CA ASP A 313 9.32 -8.13 20.28
C ASP A 313 9.48 -9.66 20.32
N ALA A 314 9.73 -10.20 21.51
CA ALA A 314 10.09 -11.61 21.69
C ALA A 314 8.99 -12.56 21.23
N GLU A 315 7.71 -12.18 21.34
CA GLU A 315 6.61 -13.01 20.88
C GLU A 315 6.47 -12.99 19.35
N MET A 316 6.80 -11.87 18.71
CA MET A 316 6.86 -11.80 17.24
C MET A 316 8.04 -12.62 16.70
N VAL A 317 9.22 -12.54 17.35
CA VAL A 317 10.38 -13.35 16.97
C VAL A 317 10.09 -14.84 17.15
N GLU A 318 9.48 -15.22 18.26
CA GLU A 318 9.04 -16.59 18.50
C GLU A 318 8.09 -17.09 17.41
N ALA A 319 7.09 -16.29 17.03
CA ALA A 319 6.16 -16.64 15.96
C ALA A 319 6.89 -16.87 14.62
N ALA A 320 7.89 -16.05 14.30
CA ALA A 320 8.73 -16.21 13.10
C ALA A 320 9.63 -17.47 13.16
N LEU A 321 10.21 -17.78 14.33
CA LEU A 321 11.00 -19.00 14.53
C LEU A 321 10.14 -20.25 14.35
N VAL A 322 8.94 -20.26 14.93
CA VAL A 322 7.97 -21.36 14.75
C VAL A 322 7.56 -21.48 13.28
N ALA A 323 7.31 -20.37 12.60
CA ALA A 323 6.98 -20.37 11.17
C ALA A 323 8.10 -20.94 10.30
N SER A 324 9.36 -20.82 10.73
CA SER A 324 10.53 -21.34 10.01
C SER A 324 10.63 -22.87 10.04
N LEU A 325 9.81 -23.54 10.85
CA LEU A 325 9.68 -25.00 10.87
C LEU A 325 8.74 -25.52 9.77
N SER A 326 8.03 -24.63 9.09
CA SER A 326 7.10 -24.95 8.00
C SER A 326 7.81 -25.52 6.78
N ASP A 327 7.12 -26.41 6.05
CA ASP A 327 7.56 -26.95 4.76
C ASP A 327 7.60 -25.86 3.66
N LEU A 328 6.69 -24.87 3.76
CA LEU A 328 6.68 -23.67 2.94
C LEU A 328 7.19 -22.47 3.73
N LEU A 329 8.22 -21.79 3.21
CA LEU A 329 8.68 -20.49 3.72
C LEU A 329 7.94 -19.31 3.06
N MET A 330 7.54 -19.48 1.80
CA MET A 330 6.78 -18.51 1.01
C MET A 330 5.55 -19.20 0.45
N GLN A 331 4.38 -18.59 0.62
CA GLN A 331 3.12 -19.16 0.14
C GLN A 331 2.65 -18.44 -1.11
N GLY A 332 2.14 -19.23 -2.05
CA GLY A 332 1.56 -18.75 -3.30
C GLY A 332 0.06 -19.01 -3.39
N HIS A 333 -0.59 -18.40 -4.36
CA HIS A 333 -2.05 -18.54 -4.51
C HIS A 333 -2.51 -19.98 -4.80
N LEU A 334 -1.68 -20.77 -5.48
CA LEU A 334 -1.98 -22.16 -5.84
C LEU A 334 -1.28 -23.20 -4.94
N GLN A 335 -0.37 -22.75 -4.07
CA GLN A 335 0.39 -23.60 -3.16
C GLN A 335 0.54 -22.87 -1.83
N PHE A 336 -0.36 -23.19 -0.89
CA PHE A 336 -0.45 -22.57 0.43
C PHE A 336 -0.83 -23.61 1.48
N ASN A 337 -0.49 -23.31 2.73
CA ASN A 337 -0.89 -24.06 3.92
C ASN A 337 -2.08 -23.38 4.59
N ALA A 338 -2.58 -23.98 5.68
CA ALA A 338 -3.70 -23.46 6.46
C ALA A 338 -3.49 -22.02 6.98
N ASP A 339 -2.24 -21.54 7.08
CA ASP A 339 -1.92 -20.21 7.62
C ASP A 339 -2.58 -19.07 6.81
N SER A 340 -2.56 -19.17 5.48
CA SER A 340 -3.19 -18.17 4.62
C SER A 340 -4.71 -18.17 4.77
N THR A 341 -5.30 -19.36 4.96
CA THR A 341 -6.75 -19.52 5.19
C THR A 341 -7.14 -18.98 6.55
N ALA A 342 -6.44 -19.37 7.61
CA ALA A 342 -6.70 -18.91 8.98
C ALA A 342 -6.57 -17.38 9.11
N PHE A 343 -5.59 -16.79 8.41
CA PHE A 343 -5.45 -15.34 8.35
C PHE A 343 -6.63 -14.68 7.64
N ALA A 344 -7.06 -15.21 6.49
CA ALA A 344 -8.23 -14.72 5.77
C ALA A 344 -9.53 -14.87 6.58
N GLU A 345 -9.73 -16.00 7.26
CA GLU A 345 -10.87 -16.26 8.14
C GLU A 345 -10.91 -15.28 9.30
N PHE A 346 -9.77 -15.01 9.95
CA PHE A 346 -9.69 -13.99 10.99
C PHE A 346 -10.15 -12.62 10.48
N LEU A 347 -9.63 -12.18 9.32
CA LEU A 347 -9.98 -10.87 8.76
C LEU A 347 -11.46 -10.78 8.38
N VAL A 348 -12.02 -11.83 7.76
CA VAL A 348 -13.46 -11.87 7.45
C VAL A 348 -14.29 -11.87 8.72
N ALA A 349 -13.90 -12.64 9.74
CA ALA A 349 -14.60 -12.69 11.01
C ALA A 349 -14.62 -11.32 11.71
N GLU A 350 -13.51 -10.59 11.73
CA GLU A 350 -13.49 -9.25 12.33
C GLU A 350 -14.28 -8.24 11.48
N ALA A 351 -14.07 -8.19 10.16
CA ALA A 351 -14.75 -7.23 9.29
C ALA A 351 -16.28 -7.43 9.28
N SER A 352 -16.75 -8.68 9.28
CA SER A 352 -18.19 -9.02 9.21
C SER A 352 -18.98 -8.67 10.48
N ARG A 353 -18.33 -8.30 11.59
CA ARG A 353 -19.01 -7.89 12.83
C ARG A 353 -19.87 -6.63 12.66
N SER A 354 -19.52 -5.78 11.69
CA SER A 354 -20.22 -4.50 11.44
C SER A 354 -20.35 -4.19 9.95
N SER A 355 -20.11 -5.17 9.06
CA SER A 355 -20.21 -5.02 7.61
C SER A 355 -20.79 -6.27 6.94
N ALA A 356 -21.06 -6.17 5.64
CA ALA A 356 -21.51 -7.30 4.81
C ALA A 356 -20.34 -8.07 4.14
N ILE A 357 -19.09 -7.81 4.54
CA ILE A 357 -17.90 -8.46 4.02
C ILE A 357 -17.97 -9.98 4.28
N LYS A 358 -17.64 -10.78 3.26
CA LYS A 358 -17.68 -12.26 3.35
C LYS A 358 -16.45 -12.96 2.79
N HIS A 359 -15.71 -12.31 1.92
CA HIS A 359 -14.62 -12.92 1.17
C HIS A 359 -13.33 -12.13 1.34
N CYS A 360 -12.20 -12.79 1.16
CA CYS A 360 -10.88 -12.23 1.34
C CYS A 360 -9.92 -12.74 0.26
N PHE A 361 -9.21 -11.83 -0.38
CA PHE A 361 -8.05 -12.11 -1.22
C PHE A 361 -6.79 -11.54 -0.55
N VAL A 362 -5.84 -12.41 -0.22
CA VAL A 362 -4.60 -12.02 0.46
C VAL A 362 -3.48 -11.74 -0.55
N SER A 363 -2.64 -10.75 -0.26
CA SER A 363 -1.42 -10.43 -1.01
C SER A 363 -0.35 -9.80 -0.10
N ASN A 364 0.78 -9.43 -0.68
CA ASN A 364 1.97 -9.00 0.09
C ASN A 364 2.13 -7.48 0.22
N SER A 365 1.35 -6.67 -0.50
CA SER A 365 1.47 -5.20 -0.44
C SER A 365 0.13 -4.49 -0.62
N GLY A 366 0.03 -3.30 0.00
CA GLY A 366 -1.14 -2.43 -0.09
C GLY A 366 -1.48 -2.08 -1.54
N CYS A 367 -0.47 -1.81 -2.36
CA CYS A 367 -0.64 -1.52 -3.77
C CYS A 367 -1.31 -2.67 -4.55
N MET A 368 -0.92 -3.92 -4.27
CA MET A 368 -1.47 -5.09 -4.95
C MET A 368 -2.92 -5.37 -4.55
N VAL A 369 -3.27 -5.19 -3.27
CA VAL A 369 -4.66 -5.36 -2.82
C VAL A 369 -5.55 -4.22 -3.30
N ASN A 370 -4.99 -3.01 -3.48
CA ASN A 370 -5.71 -1.89 -4.10
C ASN A 370 -5.95 -2.11 -5.60
N GLU A 371 -4.99 -2.69 -6.33
CA GLU A 371 -5.21 -3.15 -7.72
C GLU A 371 -6.28 -4.25 -7.80
N ALA A 372 -6.29 -5.19 -6.83
CA ALA A 372 -7.31 -6.23 -6.73
C ALA A 372 -8.71 -5.63 -6.48
N ALA A 373 -8.82 -4.68 -5.55
CA ALA A 373 -10.07 -3.97 -5.26
C ALA A 373 -10.61 -3.22 -6.48
N LEU A 374 -9.75 -2.51 -7.21
CA LEU A 374 -10.16 -1.83 -8.45
C LEU A 374 -10.68 -2.82 -9.49
N LYS A 375 -10.00 -3.94 -9.70
CA LYS A 375 -10.43 -4.98 -10.66
C LYS A 375 -11.80 -5.57 -10.28
N VAL A 376 -12.02 -5.83 -8.99
CA VAL A 376 -13.31 -6.28 -8.46
C VAL A 376 -14.40 -5.24 -8.76
N CYS A 377 -14.15 -3.97 -8.45
CA CYS A 377 -15.08 -2.88 -8.72
C CYS A 377 -15.40 -2.73 -10.21
N GLN A 378 -14.39 -2.72 -11.08
CA GLN A 378 -14.54 -2.61 -12.53
C GLN A 378 -15.34 -3.79 -13.11
N GLN A 379 -15.08 -5.04 -12.68
CA GLN A 379 -15.84 -6.18 -13.18
C GLN A 379 -17.34 -6.07 -12.85
N LYS A 380 -17.67 -5.49 -11.68
CA LYS A 380 -19.06 -5.33 -11.22
C LYS A 380 -19.78 -4.12 -11.80
N THR A 381 -19.01 -3.16 -12.32
CA THR A 381 -19.52 -1.92 -12.94
C THR A 381 -19.32 -1.91 -14.46
N ASN A 382 -19.22 -3.09 -15.08
CA ASN A 382 -19.08 -3.25 -16.54
C ASN A 382 -17.89 -2.45 -17.12
N ALA A 383 -16.74 -2.53 -16.45
CA ALA A 383 -15.50 -1.85 -16.81
C ALA A 383 -15.63 -0.32 -16.90
N ALA A 384 -16.47 0.28 -16.06
CA ALA A 384 -16.55 1.72 -15.88
C ALA A 384 -15.14 2.34 -15.70
N PRO A 385 -14.77 3.37 -16.48
CA PRO A 385 -13.38 3.82 -16.56
C PRO A 385 -12.98 4.83 -15.48
N ARG A 386 -13.95 5.40 -14.74
CA ARG A 386 -13.71 6.49 -13.79
C ARG A 386 -13.67 6.00 -12.35
N VAL A 387 -12.81 6.58 -11.54
CA VAL A 387 -12.75 6.38 -10.08
C VAL A 387 -13.06 7.70 -9.39
N ILE A 388 -13.89 7.67 -8.35
CA ILE A 388 -14.07 8.82 -7.46
C ILE A 388 -13.12 8.62 -6.28
N ALA A 389 -12.32 9.63 -5.96
CA ALA A 389 -11.39 9.61 -4.83
C ALA A 389 -11.38 10.97 -4.14
N PHE A 390 -10.79 11.07 -2.95
CA PHE A 390 -10.53 12.37 -2.33
C PHE A 390 -9.21 12.98 -2.83
N GLN A 391 -9.15 14.31 -2.88
CA GLN A 391 -7.90 15.06 -2.97
C GLN A 391 -6.94 14.61 -1.87
N ASP A 392 -5.64 14.66 -2.13
CA ASP A 392 -4.56 14.24 -1.22
C ASP A 392 -4.53 12.75 -0.83
N CYS A 393 -5.34 11.89 -1.46
CA CYS A 393 -5.32 10.45 -1.15
C CYS A 393 -4.03 9.77 -1.62
N PHE A 394 -3.70 8.62 -1.00
CA PHE A 394 -2.56 7.79 -1.40
C PHE A 394 -2.95 6.32 -1.50
N MET A 395 -2.75 5.74 -2.68
CA MET A 395 -3.21 4.38 -2.99
C MET A 395 -2.08 3.39 -3.28
N GLY A 396 -0.82 3.83 -3.24
CA GLY A 396 0.35 3.07 -3.68
C GLY A 396 1.05 3.68 -4.89
N ARG A 397 2.02 2.94 -5.45
CA ARG A 397 2.94 3.45 -6.49
C ARG A 397 3.04 2.60 -7.75
N SER A 398 2.15 1.64 -7.97
CA SER A 398 2.00 1.03 -9.31
C SER A 398 1.51 2.07 -10.31
N THR A 399 1.61 1.76 -11.60
CA THR A 399 1.13 2.63 -12.67
C THR A 399 -0.32 3.05 -12.48
N THR A 400 -1.21 2.16 -12.04
CA THR A 400 -2.62 2.50 -11.81
C THR A 400 -2.79 3.27 -10.50
N MET A 401 -2.18 2.80 -9.41
CA MET A 401 -2.41 3.38 -8.08
C MET A 401 -1.81 4.78 -7.93
N THR A 402 -0.70 5.09 -8.62
CA THR A 402 -0.13 6.44 -8.64
C THR A 402 -1.03 7.45 -9.39
N GLN A 403 -1.92 6.96 -10.26
CA GLN A 403 -2.89 7.80 -10.95
C GLN A 403 -4.14 8.04 -10.12
N ILE A 404 -4.57 7.06 -9.30
CA ILE A 404 -5.67 7.24 -8.35
C ILE A 404 -5.22 8.08 -7.16
N GLY A 405 -4.07 7.80 -6.56
CA GLY A 405 -3.48 8.64 -5.52
C GLY A 405 -3.18 10.05 -6.03
N ASP A 406 -3.42 11.08 -5.22
CA ASP A 406 -3.32 12.48 -5.63
C ASP A 406 -1.96 13.13 -5.30
N GLY A 407 -0.88 12.38 -5.51
CA GLY A 407 0.48 12.88 -5.37
C GLY A 407 1.10 13.18 -6.74
N PRO A 408 1.12 14.43 -7.24
CA PRO A 408 1.59 14.72 -8.60
C PRO A 408 3.06 14.30 -8.82
N ALA A 409 3.89 14.34 -7.79
CA ALA A 409 5.28 13.89 -7.84
C ALA A 409 5.42 12.39 -8.14
N TYR A 410 4.43 11.56 -7.79
CA TYR A 410 4.49 10.10 -7.94
C TYR A 410 4.17 9.62 -9.36
N ARG A 411 3.64 10.50 -10.22
CA ARG A 411 3.26 10.20 -11.60
C ARG A 411 4.03 11.03 -12.64
N GLN A 412 5.11 11.70 -12.24
CA GLN A 412 6.00 12.41 -13.18
C GLN A 412 6.62 11.44 -14.19
N GLY A 413 6.41 11.70 -15.48
CA GLY A 413 6.91 10.83 -16.55
C GLY A 413 6.13 9.53 -16.74
N VAL A 414 5.00 9.33 -16.06
CA VAL A 414 4.12 8.17 -16.21
C VAL A 414 2.94 8.52 -17.13
N ALA A 415 2.61 7.66 -18.08
CA ALA A 415 1.45 7.86 -18.94
C ALA A 415 0.15 7.77 -18.14
N LEU A 416 -0.72 8.76 -18.29
CA LEU A 416 -2.01 8.81 -17.60
C LEU A 416 -3.10 8.16 -18.47
N ASN A 417 -3.74 7.12 -17.96
CA ASN A 417 -4.80 6.34 -18.60
C ASN A 417 -5.97 5.97 -17.67
N VAL A 418 -5.91 6.34 -16.38
CA VAL A 418 -7.01 6.21 -15.43
C VAL A 418 -7.70 7.56 -15.29
N GLN A 419 -9.04 7.57 -15.36
CA GLN A 419 -9.83 8.78 -15.15
C GLN A 419 -10.21 8.87 -13.67
N VAL A 420 -9.87 9.97 -13.02
CA VAL A 420 -10.13 10.16 -11.59
C VAL A 420 -10.84 11.48 -11.37
N ASP A 421 -11.95 11.43 -10.62
CA ASP A 421 -12.68 12.59 -10.16
C ASP A 421 -12.37 12.81 -8.67
N TYR A 422 -11.56 13.83 -8.38
CA TYR A 422 -11.12 14.15 -7.02
C TYR A 422 -12.11 15.06 -6.30
N MET A 423 -12.62 14.58 -5.17
CA MET A 423 -13.50 15.30 -4.27
C MET A 423 -12.67 16.03 -3.20
N PRO A 424 -13.01 17.26 -2.79
CA PRO A 424 -12.37 17.88 -1.63
C PRO A 424 -12.55 17.03 -0.37
N PHE A 425 -11.48 16.83 0.40
CA PHE A 425 -11.56 16.20 1.71
C PHE A 425 -12.17 17.16 2.74
N TYR A 426 -12.53 16.64 3.92
CA TYR A 426 -13.17 17.42 4.97
C TYR A 426 -12.27 18.53 5.52
N GLU A 427 -12.80 19.74 5.61
CA GLU A 427 -12.17 20.88 6.25
C GLU A 427 -12.91 21.26 7.54
N PRO A 428 -12.33 20.98 8.73
CA PRO A 428 -12.98 21.24 10.02
C PRO A 428 -13.41 22.70 10.23
N GLU A 429 -12.67 23.65 9.67
CA GLU A 429 -12.91 25.09 9.75
C GLU A 429 -14.19 25.53 9.02
N LEU A 430 -14.68 24.72 8.07
CA LEU A 430 -15.95 24.96 7.37
C LEU A 430 -17.15 24.25 7.99
N GLY A 431 -16.94 23.30 8.90
CA GLY A 431 -18.01 22.48 9.48
C GLY A 431 -18.89 21.83 8.41
N SER A 432 -20.21 21.92 8.55
CA SER A 432 -21.17 21.31 7.61
C SER A 432 -21.03 21.80 6.18
N ARG A 433 -20.54 23.04 5.97
CA ARG A 433 -20.34 23.62 4.65
C ARG A 433 -19.31 22.84 3.83
N SER A 434 -18.31 22.23 4.48
CA SER A 434 -17.38 21.32 3.79
C SER A 434 -18.12 20.15 3.15
N THR A 435 -19.02 19.51 3.90
CA THR A 435 -19.85 18.39 3.42
C THR A 435 -20.78 18.83 2.29
N GLU A 436 -21.48 19.96 2.45
CA GLU A 436 -22.42 20.48 1.45
C GLU A 436 -21.73 20.77 0.11
N MET A 437 -20.55 21.41 0.15
CA MET A 437 -19.78 21.72 -1.04
C MET A 437 -19.26 20.46 -1.74
N THR A 438 -18.72 19.50 -0.99
CA THR A 438 -18.25 18.23 -1.55
C THR A 438 -19.40 17.42 -2.13
N LEU A 439 -20.54 17.35 -1.44
CA LEU A 439 -21.74 16.65 -1.92
C LEU A 439 -22.32 17.28 -3.19
N TRP A 440 -22.35 18.62 -3.25
CA TRP A 440 -22.76 19.34 -4.46
C TRP A 440 -21.84 19.00 -5.64
N HIS A 441 -20.52 19.03 -5.43
CA HIS A 441 -19.55 18.69 -6.48
C HIS A 441 -19.68 17.23 -6.94
N LEU A 442 -19.79 16.30 -6.01
CA LEU A 442 -20.00 14.87 -6.28
C LEU A 442 -21.25 14.63 -7.13
N ARG A 443 -22.36 15.31 -6.81
CA ARG A 443 -23.60 15.22 -7.59
C ARG A 443 -23.39 15.67 -9.04
N GLN A 444 -22.68 16.78 -9.26
CA GLN A 444 -22.37 17.26 -10.61
C GLN A 444 -21.55 16.25 -11.40
N VAL A 445 -20.56 15.61 -10.77
CA VAL A 445 -19.73 14.58 -11.40
C VAL A 445 -20.55 13.35 -11.77
N LEU A 446 -21.39 12.85 -10.86
CA LEU A 446 -22.23 11.68 -11.09
C LEU A 446 -23.32 11.94 -12.15
N ASP A 447 -23.90 13.15 -12.18
CA ASP A 447 -24.89 13.54 -13.20
C ASP A 447 -24.27 13.70 -14.58
N ARG A 448 -23.02 14.17 -14.65
CA ARG A 448 -22.28 14.32 -15.91
C ARG A 448 -21.88 12.97 -16.53
N TYR A 449 -21.59 11.98 -15.70
CA TYR A 449 -21.06 10.67 -16.13
C TYR A 449 -21.88 9.50 -15.54
N PRO A 450 -23.18 9.39 -15.85
CA PRO A 450 -24.03 8.35 -15.27
C PRO A 450 -23.51 6.96 -15.63
N LYS A 451 -23.34 6.08 -14.62
CA LYS A 451 -22.85 4.70 -14.76
C LYS A 451 -21.42 4.55 -15.30
N HIS A 452 -20.61 5.60 -15.29
CA HIS A 452 -19.21 5.57 -15.76
C HIS A 452 -18.18 5.48 -14.62
N HIS A 453 -18.61 5.40 -13.37
CA HIS A 453 -17.74 5.28 -12.20
C HIS A 453 -17.69 3.83 -11.70
N SER A 454 -16.48 3.29 -11.54
CA SER A 454 -16.27 1.93 -11.05
C SER A 454 -16.38 1.81 -9.54
N CYS A 455 -16.01 2.88 -8.82
CA CYS A 455 -16.03 2.91 -7.37
C CYS A 455 -15.85 4.34 -6.84
N PHE A 456 -16.24 4.52 -5.59
CA PHE A 456 -15.81 5.61 -4.74
C PHE A 456 -14.83 5.05 -3.70
N VAL A 457 -13.56 5.42 -3.83
CA VAL A 457 -12.48 4.98 -2.94
C VAL A 457 -12.13 6.05 -1.92
N MET A 458 -11.93 5.65 -0.66
CA MET A 458 -11.56 6.56 0.42
C MET A 458 -10.67 5.94 1.48
N GLU A 459 -9.69 6.71 1.93
CA GLU A 459 -9.08 6.55 3.25
C GLU A 459 -9.97 7.26 4.27
N LEU A 460 -10.38 6.60 5.36
CA LEU A 460 -11.19 7.25 6.42
C LEU A 460 -10.36 8.21 7.28
N VAL A 461 -9.04 7.98 7.32
CA VAL A 461 -8.03 8.90 7.82
C VAL A 461 -6.92 8.93 6.78
N GLN A 462 -6.67 10.08 6.16
CA GLN A 462 -5.67 10.15 5.10
C GLN A 462 -4.27 9.96 5.66
N GLY A 463 -3.53 9.01 5.11
CA GLY A 463 -2.16 8.72 5.52
C GLY A 463 -1.16 9.78 5.07
N GLU A 464 -0.66 9.60 3.85
CA GLU A 464 0.29 10.53 3.23
C GLU A 464 -0.30 11.93 3.04
N GLY A 465 -1.63 12.04 2.88
CA GLY A 465 -2.35 13.30 2.71
C GLY A 465 -2.32 14.25 3.93
N GLY A 466 -1.86 13.78 5.11
CA GLY A 466 -1.62 14.68 6.24
C GLY A 466 -2.20 14.23 7.58
N PHE A 467 -2.60 12.97 7.74
CA PHE A 467 -3.38 12.51 8.90
C PHE A 467 -4.65 13.33 9.08
N ASN A 468 -5.29 13.67 7.95
CA ASN A 468 -6.57 14.37 7.92
C ASN A 468 -7.66 13.40 8.36
N VAL A 469 -8.50 13.85 9.29
CA VAL A 469 -9.62 13.10 9.85
C VAL A 469 -10.92 13.78 9.46
N ALA A 470 -11.95 12.99 9.19
CA ALA A 470 -13.29 13.50 8.92
C ALA A 470 -14.32 12.77 9.79
N PRO A 471 -15.39 13.45 10.18
CA PRO A 471 -16.45 12.84 10.99
C PRO A 471 -17.36 11.98 10.10
N ARG A 472 -18.15 11.10 10.72
CA ARG A 472 -19.12 10.24 10.02
C ARG A 472 -20.10 11.06 9.16
N GLU A 473 -20.49 12.22 9.66
CA GLU A 473 -21.43 13.16 9.04
C GLU A 473 -20.90 13.75 7.73
N PHE A 474 -19.58 13.70 7.49
CA PHE A 474 -18.99 14.03 6.20
C PHE A 474 -19.10 12.86 5.22
N PHE A 475 -18.73 11.65 5.64
CA PHE A 475 -18.68 10.48 4.76
C PHE A 475 -20.05 9.95 4.37
N LEU A 476 -20.98 9.82 5.33
CA LEU A 476 -22.26 9.15 5.12
C LEU A 476 -23.05 9.70 3.91
N PRO A 477 -23.33 11.02 3.79
CA PRO A 477 -24.13 11.52 2.68
C PRO A 477 -23.44 11.35 1.31
N LEU A 478 -22.10 11.34 1.27
CA LEU A 478 -21.34 11.06 0.05
C LEU A 478 -21.48 9.59 -0.37
N ILE A 479 -21.35 8.69 0.61
CA ILE A 479 -21.54 7.25 0.44
C ILE A 479 -22.96 6.94 -0.04
N GLU A 480 -23.99 7.50 0.60
CA GLU A 480 -25.39 7.30 0.23
C GLU A 480 -25.64 7.75 -1.22
N LEU A 481 -25.14 8.92 -1.61
CA LEU A 481 -25.27 9.41 -2.98
C LEU A 481 -24.58 8.48 -4.00
N CYS A 482 -23.38 7.96 -3.71
CA CYS A 482 -22.71 7.01 -4.59
C CYS A 482 -23.50 5.70 -4.72
N ARG A 483 -24.02 5.17 -3.61
CA ARG A 483 -24.80 3.93 -3.58
C ARG A 483 -26.12 4.07 -4.34
N ASP A 484 -26.81 5.20 -4.21
CA ASP A 484 -28.03 5.51 -4.97
C ASP A 484 -27.79 5.52 -6.49
N ARG A 485 -26.54 5.76 -6.92
CA ARG A 485 -26.11 5.73 -8.32
C ARG A 485 -25.48 4.41 -8.74
N GLY A 486 -25.47 3.41 -7.86
CA GLY A 486 -24.88 2.09 -8.12
C GLY A 486 -23.35 2.10 -8.19
N VAL A 487 -22.70 3.07 -7.54
CA VAL A 487 -21.24 3.15 -7.44
C VAL A 487 -20.79 2.40 -6.18
N PRO A 488 -19.98 1.33 -6.30
CA PRO A 488 -19.44 0.60 -5.16
C PRO A 488 -18.59 1.47 -4.22
N VAL A 489 -18.69 1.21 -2.93
CA VAL A 489 -17.90 1.89 -1.89
C VAL A 489 -16.69 1.03 -1.54
N TRP A 490 -15.50 1.60 -1.75
CA TRP A 490 -14.23 0.97 -1.40
C TRP A 490 -13.53 1.78 -0.30
N ILE A 491 -13.33 1.15 0.85
CA ILE A 491 -12.61 1.76 1.98
C ILE A 491 -11.17 1.23 2.00
N ASP A 492 -10.19 2.12 1.82
CA ASP A 492 -8.76 1.80 1.98
C ASP A 492 -8.34 2.00 3.44
N GLU A 493 -8.11 0.88 4.11
CA GLU A 493 -7.64 0.79 5.49
C GLU A 493 -6.19 0.28 5.57
N VAL A 494 -5.41 0.31 4.49
CA VAL A 494 -4.01 -0.15 4.47
C VAL A 494 -3.19 0.50 5.58
N GLN A 495 -3.46 1.76 5.95
CA GLN A 495 -2.79 2.43 7.07
C GLN A 495 -3.59 2.48 8.37
N THR A 496 -4.90 2.60 8.31
CA THR A 496 -5.75 2.76 9.50
C THR A 496 -5.98 1.46 10.25
N PHE A 497 -5.87 0.32 9.58
CA PHE A 497 -6.08 -0.99 10.16
C PHE A 497 -5.21 -1.22 11.41
N GLY A 498 -5.88 -1.51 12.52
CA GLY A 498 -5.29 -1.73 13.85
C GLY A 498 -4.70 -0.50 14.53
N ARG A 499 -4.80 0.69 13.91
CA ARG A 499 -4.13 1.93 14.37
C ARG A 499 -5.06 2.92 15.04
N THR A 500 -6.36 2.82 14.76
CA THR A 500 -7.39 3.68 15.36
C THR A 500 -7.95 3.05 16.65
N PRO A 501 -8.84 3.72 17.41
CA PRO A 501 -9.48 3.12 18.57
C PRO A 501 -10.33 1.88 18.28
N THR A 502 -10.54 1.50 17.02
CA THR A 502 -11.13 0.24 16.56
C THR A 502 -10.18 -0.48 15.58
N MET A 503 -10.39 -1.78 15.35
CA MET A 503 -9.51 -2.56 14.46
C MET A 503 -9.64 -2.07 13.01
N PHE A 504 -10.87 -1.99 12.51
CA PHE A 504 -11.18 -1.24 11.30
C PHE A 504 -11.71 0.15 11.69
N ALA A 505 -11.22 1.21 11.06
CA ALA A 505 -11.69 2.57 11.29
C ALA A 505 -13.17 2.74 10.91
N PHE A 506 -13.68 1.99 9.93
CA PHE A 506 -15.10 2.03 9.58
C PHE A 506 -16.01 1.60 10.73
N GLU A 507 -15.53 0.81 11.69
CA GLU A 507 -16.31 0.42 12.89
C GLU A 507 -16.58 1.63 13.77
N GLY A 508 -15.53 2.40 14.07
CA GLY A 508 -15.63 3.60 14.91
C GLY A 508 -16.47 4.72 14.29
N LEU A 509 -16.63 4.70 12.96
CA LEU A 509 -17.47 5.63 12.21
C LEU A 509 -18.86 5.07 11.86
N ASP A 510 -19.20 3.83 12.23
CA ASP A 510 -20.46 3.18 11.83
C ASP A 510 -20.69 3.23 10.29
N LEU A 511 -19.63 2.93 9.53
CA LEU A 511 -19.66 2.92 8.06
C LEU A 511 -19.57 1.51 7.45
N GLY A 512 -19.29 0.48 8.26
CA GLY A 512 -19.03 -0.88 7.78
C GLY A 512 -20.15 -1.46 6.92
N ARG A 513 -21.43 -1.20 7.26
CA ARG A 513 -22.59 -1.69 6.49
C ARG A 513 -22.65 -1.18 5.05
N PHE A 514 -21.93 -0.10 4.74
CA PHE A 514 -21.90 0.50 3.40
C PHE A 514 -20.69 0.07 2.57
N ALA A 515 -19.70 -0.59 3.19
CA ALA A 515 -18.49 -1.02 2.50
C ALA A 515 -18.77 -2.22 1.60
N ASP A 516 -18.48 -2.07 0.30
CA ASP A 516 -18.56 -3.15 -0.68
C ASP A 516 -17.20 -3.86 -0.83
N VAL A 517 -16.11 -3.10 -0.69
CA VAL A 517 -14.72 -3.56 -0.73
C VAL A 517 -13.92 -2.85 0.37
N VAL A 518 -13.04 -3.57 1.06
CA VAL A 518 -12.10 -3.02 2.05
C VAL A 518 -10.70 -3.52 1.73
N THR A 519 -9.71 -2.64 1.70
CA THR A 519 -8.30 -3.04 1.61
C THR A 519 -7.57 -2.77 2.91
N MET A 520 -6.64 -3.63 3.29
CA MET A 520 -5.90 -3.51 4.55
C MET A 520 -4.47 -4.04 4.41
N GLY A 521 -3.57 -3.67 5.34
CA GLY A 521 -2.19 -4.14 5.30
C GLY A 521 -1.28 -3.54 6.37
N LYS A 522 -0.01 -3.32 5.99
CA LYS A 522 1.07 -2.77 6.82
C LYS A 522 1.31 -3.56 8.10
N MET A 523 0.70 -3.15 9.22
CA MET A 523 0.98 -3.72 10.55
C MET A 523 0.68 -5.21 10.64
N SER A 524 -0.24 -5.71 9.81
CA SER A 524 -0.66 -7.10 9.75
C SER A 524 0.36 -8.05 9.09
N GLN A 525 1.50 -7.53 8.64
CA GLN A 525 2.59 -8.27 7.94
C GLN A 525 2.22 -8.84 6.56
N ALA A 526 0.93 -9.07 6.28
CA ALA A 526 0.36 -9.32 4.97
C ALA A 526 -0.73 -8.29 4.67
N CYS A 527 -1.17 -8.18 3.42
CA CYS A 527 -2.24 -7.28 2.99
C CYS A 527 -3.44 -8.11 2.50
N ALA A 528 -4.65 -7.54 2.56
CA ALA A 528 -5.84 -8.20 2.02
C ALA A 528 -6.78 -7.22 1.30
N CYS A 529 -7.47 -7.75 0.29
CA CYS A 529 -8.66 -7.17 -0.32
C CYS A 529 -9.87 -7.99 0.13
N LEU A 530 -10.68 -7.41 0.99
CA LEU A 530 -11.91 -7.96 1.52
C LEU A 530 -13.09 -7.46 0.69
N PHE A 531 -14.10 -8.29 0.46
CA PHE A 531 -15.25 -7.89 -0.34
C PHE A 531 -16.53 -8.62 0.06
N THR A 532 -17.67 -8.00 -0.25
CA THR A 532 -19.00 -8.59 -0.01
C THR A 532 -19.28 -9.72 -1.01
N GLU A 533 -20.32 -10.52 -0.75
CA GLU A 533 -20.80 -11.53 -1.71
C GLU A 533 -21.12 -10.93 -3.08
N ALA A 534 -21.78 -9.77 -3.10
CA ALA A 534 -22.15 -9.08 -4.34
C ALA A 534 -20.90 -8.72 -5.19
N MET A 535 -19.78 -8.44 -4.52
CA MET A 535 -18.53 -8.06 -5.16
C MET A 535 -17.63 -9.27 -5.50
N ASN A 536 -18.03 -10.50 -5.18
CA ASN A 536 -17.22 -11.69 -5.45
C ASN A 536 -16.88 -11.82 -6.96
N PRO A 537 -15.59 -11.75 -7.36
CA PRO A 537 -15.23 -11.74 -8.77
C PRO A 537 -15.33 -13.12 -9.42
N LYS A 538 -15.41 -13.14 -10.75
CA LYS A 538 -15.29 -14.39 -11.53
C LYS A 538 -13.93 -15.04 -11.31
N PRO A 539 -13.85 -16.39 -11.30
CA PRO A 539 -12.58 -17.11 -11.18
C PRO A 539 -11.52 -16.63 -12.17
N GLY A 540 -10.26 -16.59 -11.71
CA GLY A 540 -9.11 -16.16 -12.51
C GLY A 540 -8.88 -14.65 -12.56
N LEU A 541 -9.81 -13.81 -12.08
CA LEU A 541 -9.58 -12.36 -12.04
C LEU A 541 -8.45 -11.99 -11.08
N LEU A 542 -8.43 -12.58 -9.88
CA LEU A 542 -7.44 -12.29 -8.83
C LEU A 542 -6.49 -13.48 -8.68
N ALA A 543 -5.20 -13.23 -8.68
CA ALA A 543 -4.15 -14.21 -8.47
C ALA A 543 -2.83 -13.51 -8.13
N GLY A 544 -1.87 -14.26 -7.58
CA GLY A 544 -0.51 -13.81 -7.36
C GLY A 544 0.43 -14.98 -7.10
N THR A 545 1.67 -14.90 -7.60
CA THR A 545 2.68 -15.93 -7.34
C THR A 545 3.05 -15.99 -5.86
N PHE A 546 3.24 -14.83 -5.23
CA PHE A 546 3.49 -14.71 -3.79
C PHE A 546 2.28 -14.07 -3.12
N THR A 547 1.61 -14.85 -2.27
CA THR A 547 0.59 -14.37 -1.35
C THR A 547 1.27 -13.62 -0.21
N ALA A 548 2.00 -14.34 0.66
CA ALA A 548 2.86 -13.79 1.70
C ALA A 548 3.82 -14.88 2.22
N SER A 549 4.87 -14.49 2.94
CA SER A 549 5.73 -15.45 3.64
C SER A 549 4.99 -16.12 4.79
N THR A 550 5.31 -17.38 5.10
CA THR A 550 4.72 -18.09 6.26
C THR A 550 5.02 -17.36 7.56
N ALA A 551 6.22 -16.80 7.71
CA ALA A 551 6.58 -15.93 8.83
C ALA A 551 5.64 -14.73 8.96
N ALA A 552 5.29 -14.07 7.85
CA ALA A 552 4.34 -12.95 7.87
C ALA A 552 2.96 -13.39 8.38
N PHE A 553 2.47 -14.57 8.00
CA PHE A 553 1.20 -15.07 8.52
C PHE A 553 1.25 -15.34 10.03
N HIS A 554 2.27 -16.04 10.52
CA HIS A 554 2.37 -16.35 11.94
C HIS A 554 2.57 -15.09 12.80
N VAL A 555 3.48 -14.20 12.38
CA VAL A 555 3.72 -12.93 13.08
C VAL A 555 2.47 -12.05 13.02
N GLY A 556 1.84 -11.94 11.84
CA GLY A 556 0.59 -11.21 11.65
C GLY A 556 -0.53 -11.73 12.54
N MET A 557 -0.76 -13.04 12.57
CA MET A 557 -1.76 -13.67 13.45
C MET A 557 -1.45 -13.47 14.93
N ARG A 558 -0.18 -13.53 15.34
CA ARG A 558 0.23 -13.24 16.73
C ARG A 558 -0.05 -11.79 17.10
N ALA A 559 0.32 -10.85 16.23
CA ALA A 559 0.04 -9.43 16.39
C ALA A 559 -1.46 -9.15 16.49
N LEU A 560 -2.26 -9.66 15.56
CA LEU A 560 -3.72 -9.51 15.53
C LEU A 560 -4.40 -10.07 16.78
N SER A 561 -3.98 -11.25 17.23
CA SER A 561 -4.49 -11.88 18.45
C SER A 561 -4.22 -11.03 19.69
N LYS A 562 -3.02 -10.44 19.79
CA LYS A 562 -2.66 -9.50 20.86
C LYS A 562 -3.50 -8.23 20.79
N LEU A 563 -3.75 -7.68 19.61
CA LEU A 563 -4.60 -6.50 19.46
C LEU A 563 -6.04 -6.77 19.91
N LYS A 564 -6.61 -7.92 19.51
CA LYS A 564 -7.97 -8.32 19.86
C LYS A 564 -8.16 -8.55 21.36
N SER A 565 -7.20 -9.19 22.02
CA SER A 565 -7.33 -9.63 23.43
C SER A 565 -6.63 -8.71 24.45
N GLY A 566 -5.73 -7.83 24.01
CA GLY A 566 -4.83 -7.07 24.87
C GLY A 566 -5.33 -5.69 25.32
N GLY A 567 -6.63 -5.39 25.20
CA GLY A 567 -7.19 -4.11 25.65
C GLY A 567 -6.68 -2.89 24.86
N PHE A 568 -6.40 -3.05 23.56
CA PHE A 568 -5.88 -1.97 22.72
C PHE A 568 -6.94 -0.96 22.29
N TYR A 569 -8.16 -1.44 22.05
CA TYR A 569 -9.25 -0.69 21.44
C TYR A 569 -10.23 -0.09 22.47
N GLY A 570 -11.07 0.83 22.00
CA GLY A 570 -12.05 1.56 22.80
C GLY A 570 -11.51 2.83 23.46
N ALA A 571 -12.41 3.62 24.05
CA ALA A 571 -12.08 4.91 24.67
C ALA A 571 -11.07 4.81 25.84
N GLN A 572 -11.05 3.67 26.53
CA GLN A 572 -10.10 3.37 27.62
C GLN A 572 -8.96 2.43 27.18
N GLY A 573 -8.93 2.08 25.90
CA GLY A 573 -7.92 1.22 25.30
C GLY A 573 -6.55 1.87 25.26
N ARG A 574 -5.52 1.05 25.10
CA ARG A 574 -4.13 1.51 25.02
C ARG A 574 -3.89 2.54 23.91
N ILE A 575 -4.53 2.40 22.76
CA ILE A 575 -4.41 3.34 21.63
C ILE A 575 -4.90 4.73 22.04
N ALA A 576 -6.06 4.82 22.68
CA ALA A 576 -6.63 6.09 23.14
C ALA A 576 -5.73 6.75 24.20
N LYS A 577 -5.20 5.97 25.15
CA LYS A 577 -4.28 6.45 26.18
C LYS A 577 -2.97 7.00 25.60
N LEU A 578 -2.40 6.33 24.61
CA LEU A 578 -1.20 6.81 23.92
C LEU A 578 -1.48 8.07 23.11
N HIS A 579 -2.63 8.15 22.44
CA HIS A 579 -3.04 9.35 21.72
C HIS A 579 -3.20 10.55 22.65
N GLU A 580 -3.85 10.35 23.81
CA GLU A 580 -4.00 11.41 24.81
C GLU A 580 -2.65 11.84 25.38
N ALA A 581 -1.75 10.89 25.67
CA ALA A 581 -0.41 11.18 26.16
C ALA A 581 0.39 12.05 25.18
N PHE A 582 0.32 11.75 23.88
CA PHE A 582 0.92 12.58 22.81
C PHE A 582 0.29 13.97 22.78
N ARG A 583 -1.04 14.06 22.77
CA ARG A 583 -1.77 15.34 22.71
C ARG A 583 -1.40 16.26 23.86
N THR A 584 -1.45 15.76 25.10
CA THR A 584 -1.10 16.53 26.31
C THR A 584 0.30 17.15 26.19
N ARG A 585 1.29 16.38 25.70
CA ARG A 585 2.68 16.84 25.56
C ARG A 585 2.86 17.81 24.39
N ALA A 586 2.18 17.57 23.28
CA ALA A 586 2.15 18.49 22.16
C ALA A 586 1.51 19.84 22.54
N GLU A 587 0.40 19.83 23.29
CA GLU A 587 -0.25 21.04 23.78
C GLU A 587 0.65 21.80 24.77
N ALA A 588 1.38 21.10 25.64
CA ALA A 588 2.37 21.73 26.52
C ALA A 588 3.52 22.38 25.72
N LEU A 589 4.05 21.70 24.70
CA LEU A 589 5.10 22.22 23.83
C LEU A 589 4.65 23.46 23.06
N VAL A 590 3.44 23.44 22.49
CA VAL A 590 2.84 24.57 21.77
C VAL A 590 2.65 25.77 22.70
N ARG A 591 2.17 25.56 23.93
CA ARG A 591 2.03 26.63 24.93
C ARG A 591 3.37 27.22 25.36
N LYS A 592 4.40 26.38 25.48
CA LYS A 592 5.75 26.80 25.89
C LYS A 592 6.44 27.63 24.80
N HIS A 593 6.22 27.30 23.53
CA HIS A 593 6.91 27.91 22.38
C HIS A 593 5.96 28.30 21.24
N PRO A 594 5.01 29.23 21.45
CA PRO A 594 4.03 29.60 20.43
C PRO A 594 4.65 30.14 19.13
N GLN A 595 5.85 30.72 19.20
CA GLN A 595 6.59 31.25 18.05
C GLN A 595 6.95 30.18 17.01
N TRP A 596 7.09 28.91 17.42
CA TRP A 596 7.34 27.80 16.50
C TRP A 596 6.07 27.28 15.84
N PHE A 597 4.89 27.70 16.30
CA PHE A 597 3.59 27.23 15.83
C PHE A 597 2.71 28.40 15.36
N PRO A 598 3.16 29.18 14.36
CA PRO A 598 2.31 30.21 13.76
C PRO A 598 1.10 29.58 13.09
N ALA A 599 0.09 30.40 12.79
CA ALA A 599 -1.10 29.95 12.07
C ALA A 599 -0.73 29.26 10.75
N VAL A 600 -1.34 28.12 10.49
CA VAL A 600 -1.11 27.31 9.30
C VAL A 600 -1.98 27.86 8.17
N PRO A 601 -1.42 28.25 7.02
CA PRO A 601 -2.19 28.76 5.90
C PRO A 601 -3.05 27.66 5.29
N LEU A 602 -4.28 28.03 4.93
CA LEU A 602 -5.26 27.19 4.25
C LEU A 602 -5.65 27.84 2.90
N PRO A 603 -6.24 27.09 1.96
CA PRO A 603 -6.71 27.64 0.71
C PRO A 603 -7.64 28.85 0.88
N PHE A 604 -7.60 29.75 -0.10
CA PHE A 604 -8.39 30.98 -0.16
C PHE A 604 -8.07 32.01 0.95
N GLY A 605 -6.82 32.06 1.40
CA GLY A 605 -6.34 33.08 2.35
C GLY A 605 -6.83 32.86 3.78
N ARG A 606 -7.35 31.68 4.09
CA ARG A 606 -7.72 31.27 5.45
C ARG A 606 -6.50 30.75 6.19
N SER A 607 -6.65 30.53 7.48
CA SER A 607 -5.63 29.89 8.31
C SER A 607 -6.25 29.16 9.49
N THR A 608 -5.53 28.19 10.05
CA THR A 608 -5.93 27.48 11.27
C THR A 608 -4.82 27.52 12.33
N THR A 609 -5.21 27.59 13.59
CA THR A 609 -4.31 27.43 14.75
C THR A 609 -4.24 25.98 15.22
N LYS A 610 -4.97 25.06 14.58
CA LYS A 610 -4.97 23.62 14.90
C LYS A 610 -3.71 22.94 14.34
N VAL A 611 -2.63 23.02 15.11
CA VAL A 611 -1.32 22.44 14.75
C VAL A 611 -1.14 20.97 15.16
N ILE A 612 -2.02 20.46 16.03
CA ILE A 612 -2.04 19.06 16.49
C ILE A 612 -3.21 18.35 15.80
N GLY A 613 -3.00 17.13 15.32
CA GLY A 613 -4.06 16.38 14.63
C GLY A 613 -3.79 14.88 14.52
N GLY A 614 -4.65 14.21 13.75
CA GLY A 614 -4.66 12.76 13.62
C GLY A 614 -5.59 12.07 14.64
N ILE A 615 -5.54 10.74 14.67
CA ILE A 615 -6.37 9.90 15.54
C ILE A 615 -5.67 8.58 15.88
N GLY A 616 -5.84 8.11 17.12
CA GLY A 616 -5.22 6.87 17.59
C GLY A 616 -3.71 6.97 17.49
N GLY A 617 -3.04 5.97 16.91
CA GLY A 617 -1.60 6.06 16.65
C GLY A 617 -1.22 6.64 15.29
N MET A 618 -2.11 7.35 14.61
CA MET A 618 -1.75 8.23 13.50
C MET A 618 -1.77 9.66 14.02
N MET A 619 -0.63 10.16 14.49
CA MET A 619 -0.55 11.44 15.20
C MET A 619 0.29 12.45 14.39
N ARG A 620 -0.07 13.74 14.42
CA ARG A 620 0.71 14.78 13.74
C ARG A 620 0.89 16.05 14.56
N LEU A 621 1.99 16.76 14.26
CA LEU A 621 2.30 18.10 14.75
C LEU A 621 2.74 19.00 13.59
N THR A 622 2.37 20.29 13.65
CA THR A 622 2.56 21.24 12.54
C THR A 622 3.33 22.49 13.00
N PRO A 623 4.65 22.39 13.17
CA PRO A 623 5.47 23.57 13.41
C PRO A 623 5.63 24.40 12.13
N PHE A 624 6.13 25.63 12.30
CA PHE A 624 6.56 26.53 11.24
C PHE A 624 5.50 26.85 10.18
N GLY A 625 4.22 26.83 10.57
CA GLY A 625 3.10 27.05 9.64
C GLY A 625 3.00 25.96 8.57
N GLY A 626 3.64 24.81 8.76
CA GLY A 626 3.69 23.74 7.78
C GLY A 626 4.54 24.04 6.54
N ASP A 627 5.54 24.93 6.68
CA ASP A 627 6.53 25.18 5.64
C ASP A 627 7.36 23.93 5.31
N LYS A 628 7.46 23.59 4.02
CA LYS A 628 8.03 22.32 3.56
C LYS A 628 9.51 22.18 3.88
N GLU A 629 10.28 23.22 3.59
CA GLU A 629 11.72 23.24 3.74
C GLU A 629 12.09 23.18 5.22
N ARG A 630 11.40 23.95 6.06
CA ARG A 630 11.59 23.94 7.51
C ARG A 630 11.18 22.62 8.15
N ILE A 631 10.05 22.03 7.74
CA ILE A 631 9.66 20.67 8.18
C ILE A 631 10.71 19.66 7.75
N SER A 632 11.20 19.72 6.52
CA SER A 632 12.24 18.81 6.02
C SER A 632 13.56 18.95 6.78
N ALA A 633 13.95 20.17 7.14
CA ALA A 633 15.11 20.43 8.00
C ALA A 633 14.90 19.88 9.42
N LEU A 634 13.72 20.09 10.01
CA LEU A 634 13.37 19.57 11.32
C LEU A 634 13.44 18.03 11.36
N LEU A 635 12.93 17.34 10.34
CA LEU A 635 12.99 15.88 10.27
C LEU A 635 14.44 15.35 10.33
N LYS A 636 15.37 16.01 9.62
CA LYS A 636 16.80 15.67 9.67
C LYS A 636 17.40 15.95 11.05
N ASN A 637 17.04 17.09 11.65
CA ASN A 637 17.51 17.44 12.98
C ASN A 637 17.00 16.45 14.05
N MET A 638 15.73 16.06 13.98
CA MET A 638 15.15 15.02 14.84
C MET A 638 15.88 13.69 14.68
N PHE A 639 16.19 13.29 13.45
CA PHE A 639 16.95 12.06 13.20
C PHE A 639 18.33 12.10 13.86
N GLU A 640 19.07 13.20 13.70
CA GLU A 640 20.36 13.40 14.35
C GLU A 640 20.23 13.38 15.88
N ASP A 641 19.20 14.02 16.42
CA ASP A 641 18.99 14.16 17.86
C ASP A 641 18.43 12.90 18.54
N GLY A 642 17.96 11.91 17.77
CA GLY A 642 17.62 10.58 18.28
C GLY A 642 16.17 10.12 18.06
N ILE A 643 15.40 10.75 17.16
CA ILE A 643 14.04 10.30 16.81
C ILE A 643 13.90 10.14 15.29
N ILE A 644 13.30 9.05 14.86
CA ILE A 644 12.91 8.82 13.48
C ILE A 644 11.42 9.17 13.32
N THR A 645 11.13 10.24 12.58
CA THR A 645 9.79 10.61 12.12
C THR A 645 9.77 10.73 10.60
N LEU A 646 8.63 11.12 10.00
CA LEU A 646 8.57 11.50 8.59
C LEU A 646 7.60 12.66 8.38
N GLY A 647 7.68 13.31 7.23
CA GLY A 647 6.69 14.30 6.81
C GLY A 647 5.44 13.65 6.20
N CYS A 648 4.30 14.35 6.28
CA CYS A 648 3.11 14.11 5.46
C CYS A 648 2.44 15.44 5.08
N GLY A 649 1.40 15.38 4.24
CA GLY A 649 0.68 16.53 3.71
C GLY A 649 1.24 17.00 2.36
N HIS A 650 0.38 17.62 1.55
CA HIS A 650 0.74 18.25 0.28
C HIS A 650 0.64 19.79 0.33
N GLY A 651 0.82 20.36 1.53
CA GLY A 651 0.65 21.79 1.77
C GLY A 651 -0.68 22.05 2.48
N PRO A 652 -0.66 22.33 3.80
CA PRO A 652 0.51 22.41 4.69
C PRO A 652 1.25 21.07 4.90
N TYR A 653 2.51 21.13 5.34
CA TYR A 653 3.31 19.94 5.70
C TYR A 653 3.34 19.72 7.21
N HIS A 654 3.38 18.46 7.64
CA HIS A 654 3.34 18.08 9.05
C HIS A 654 4.47 17.13 9.40
N VAL A 655 4.89 17.12 10.67
CA VAL A 655 5.66 16.01 11.24
C VAL A 655 4.66 14.94 11.68
N ARG A 656 4.82 13.72 11.16
CA ARG A 656 3.96 12.58 11.47
C ARG A 656 4.64 11.61 12.41
N PHE A 657 3.83 11.04 13.30
CA PHE A 657 4.22 10.05 14.28
C PHE A 657 3.31 8.83 14.12
N LEU A 658 3.93 7.68 13.87
CA LEU A 658 3.35 6.35 13.90
C LEU A 658 4.07 5.56 15.01
N PRO A 659 3.79 5.85 16.29
CA PRO A 659 4.48 5.21 17.39
C PRO A 659 4.16 3.71 17.51
N PRO A 660 5.15 2.93 17.97
CA PRO A 660 5.13 1.68 18.74
C PRO A 660 3.91 1.04 19.34
N ILE A 661 2.65 1.20 18.92
CA ILE A 661 1.50 1.08 19.85
C ILE A 661 1.51 -0.22 20.68
N GLY A 662 1.94 -1.33 20.08
CA GLY A 662 2.09 -2.64 20.74
C GLY A 662 2.98 -2.65 21.99
N VAL A 663 3.99 -1.77 22.03
CA VAL A 663 5.08 -1.76 23.03
C VAL A 663 5.34 -0.39 23.66
N MET A 664 4.91 0.71 23.05
CA MET A 664 5.09 2.06 23.60
C MET A 664 4.21 2.31 24.82
N LYS A 665 4.74 3.05 25.80
CA LYS A 665 4.04 3.48 27.01
C LYS A 665 3.87 5.00 27.00
N PRO A 666 2.84 5.56 27.67
CA PRO A 666 2.62 7.00 27.74
C PRO A 666 3.85 7.81 28.16
N GLU A 667 4.63 7.28 29.10
CA GLU A 667 5.81 7.96 29.68
C GLU A 667 6.98 8.03 28.68
N HIS A 668 7.02 7.15 27.67
CA HIS A 668 8.06 7.21 26.63
C HIS A 668 7.96 8.51 25.81
N PHE A 669 6.79 9.16 25.76
CA PHE A 669 6.67 10.44 25.08
C PHE A 669 7.46 11.56 25.78
N ASP A 670 7.81 11.44 27.07
CA ASP A 670 8.60 12.48 27.75
C ASP A 670 9.97 12.63 27.07
N ALA A 671 10.70 11.52 26.91
CA ALA A 671 11.98 11.50 26.19
C ALA A 671 11.84 11.92 24.71
N VAL A 672 10.75 11.52 24.04
CA VAL A 672 10.51 11.91 22.64
C VAL A 672 10.27 13.42 22.51
N PHE A 673 9.49 14.03 23.41
CA PHE A 673 9.20 15.45 23.35
C PHE A 673 10.39 16.32 23.77
N GLU A 674 11.23 15.86 24.71
CA GLU A 674 12.50 16.52 25.04
C GLU A 674 13.44 16.63 23.82
N ILE A 675 13.57 15.54 23.07
CA ILE A 675 14.39 15.52 21.85
C ILE A 675 13.75 16.39 20.76
N LEU A 676 12.42 16.30 20.56
CA LEU A 676 11.69 17.13 19.59
C LEU A 676 11.86 18.62 19.89
N GLU A 677 11.75 19.04 21.16
CA GLU A 677 11.94 20.44 21.58
C GLU A 677 13.35 20.94 21.23
N ARG A 678 14.39 20.12 21.50
CA ARG A 678 15.77 20.44 21.11
C ARG A 678 15.93 20.58 19.60
N SER A 679 15.34 19.66 18.81
CA SER A 679 15.41 19.72 17.35
C SER A 679 14.66 20.93 16.78
N LEU A 680 13.55 21.33 17.39
CA LEU A 680 12.81 22.54 17.03
C LEU A 680 13.66 23.78 17.25
N ALA A 681 14.32 23.91 18.40
CA ALA A 681 15.21 25.03 18.69
C ALA A 681 16.39 25.14 17.69
N ARG A 682 16.90 24.01 17.17
CA ARG A 682 17.93 24.01 16.11
C ARG A 682 17.37 24.38 14.73
N SER A 683 16.07 24.23 14.53
CA SER A 683 15.38 24.45 13.25
C SER A 683 14.62 25.78 13.18
N SER A 684 14.57 26.53 14.29
CA SER A 684 13.72 27.70 14.47
C SER A 684 14.29 28.98 13.92
#